data_AF-A0A966R427-F1
#
_entry.id   AF-A0A966R427-F1
#
_cell.length_a   1.000
_cell.length_b   1.000
_cell.length_c   1.000
_cell.angle_alpha   90.00
_cell.angle_beta   90.00
_cell.angle_gamma   90.00
#
_symmetry.space_group_name_H-M   'P 1'
#
loop_
_entity.id
_entity.type
_entity.pdbx_description
1 polymer ?
#
loop_
_entity_poly.entity_id
_entity_poly.type
_entity_poly.pdbx_seq_one_letter_code
_entity_poly.pdbx_strand_id
1 'polypeptide(L)'
;MQAAANGNAKSMTRTFFARNLVGVMLATVALTGACGKDSSNGSRLFHDANDPTHSTLGYQWGFVNDDAYSRYIAPLIQIRDNFLPADNPLTSRVQYWIDRFDANLRERHPDQLEGVPKPKARIILNPSMNAFIAPVPVCHDVEVRLRDHDSDEQAEQIFFDIGGGAFELWPSDEIKCMPADNDQVARDEIAAAIRDFNERAPKGCKISLEKDGKRLFIAPGKACEASESLISFGGSKQLVLLRTANWVNVYAGLITGMSEREVVGVIAHELGHYYRSHVNARGDLYNFFYKAGQDVSPSRPKPVAAMEEVGSAAYSGSALVASMDRFKRVPRQKFHSALFMAAGDIATGVCEKNSDCSKSCRQLTKMAETDEFKQVTLLFPLRELNADGLKLYAEFETLASQCLADIPVVSPGMDDSGDKGGMTWSAFLRKVSNPGWPGWVTDDVDVRIALTKWLRAIANRLPERAPKGAKNVAALVRSVSTSLFDEEIDAVKAIQAAYDQRLGFYTDEQEADEISAEWLAQIGIEPKAAVETYLRIGTWAEGEGKKASASLLETPAGMCQELFDHDWRDKDGKFHFVAIGDYQDSHHHTCYRAFNVDREIRAHRYKKEGDGARDLLSAAKWRELQKIAEDSTGLEVLDAVSKTDRSLGRDIHRAASQASRFTHTGCVFSPF
;
A
#
# COMPACT_ATOMS: atom_id res chain seq x y z
N MET A 1 -48.01 -23.60 15.21
CA MET A 1 -48.30 -24.76 14.34
C MET A 1 -46.96 -25.30 13.85
N GLN A 2 -46.28 -26.19 14.59
CA GLN A 2 -46.28 -27.68 14.48
C GLN A 2 -46.23 -28.16 13.02
N ALA A 3 -45.38 -29.08 12.55
CA ALA A 3 -44.29 -29.92 13.10
C ALA A 3 -43.48 -30.49 11.88
N ALA A 4 -42.15 -30.63 11.98
CA ALA A 4 -41.35 -31.87 12.08
C ALA A 4 -41.25 -32.82 10.85
N ALA A 5 -39.99 -33.10 10.43
CA ALA A 5 -39.50 -34.36 9.83
C ALA A 5 -37.94 -34.35 9.90
N ASN A 6 -37.28 -35.24 10.67
CA ASN A 6 -36.66 -36.53 10.28
C ASN A 6 -35.73 -36.42 9.05
N GLY A 7 -34.47 -36.87 9.00
CA GLY A 7 -33.64 -37.74 9.84
C GLY A 7 -32.66 -38.51 8.93
N ASN A 8 -31.40 -38.70 9.33
CA ASN A 8 -30.61 -39.94 9.24
C ASN A 8 -29.09 -39.73 9.18
N ALA A 9 -28.43 -40.31 10.18
CA ALA A 9 -27.00 -40.59 10.24
C ALA A 9 -26.74 -42.07 9.86
N LYS A 10 -25.66 -42.31 9.11
CA LYS A 10 -24.93 -43.60 8.99
C LYS A 10 -23.45 -43.23 8.96
N SER A 11 -22.68 -43.47 10.02
CA SER A 11 -21.97 -44.72 10.34
C SER A 11 -20.96 -45.17 9.27
N MET A 12 -19.67 -44.97 9.56
CA MET A 12 -18.62 -45.93 9.22
C MET A 12 -17.60 -46.00 10.36
N THR A 13 -17.44 -47.20 10.90
CA THR A 13 -16.41 -47.60 11.85
C THR A 13 -15.87 -48.94 11.38
N ARG A 14 -14.54 -49.08 11.31
CA ARG A 14 -13.68 -50.30 11.32
C ARG A 14 -12.24 -49.79 11.12
N THR A 15 -11.34 -49.69 12.09
CA THR A 15 -10.72 -50.64 13.05
C THR A 15 -9.81 -51.69 12.40
N PHE A 16 -8.50 -51.54 12.61
CA PHE A 16 -7.46 -52.58 12.77
C PHE A 16 -6.29 -51.91 13.56
N PHE A 17 -6.15 -52.11 14.88
CA PHE A 17 -5.24 -53.04 15.61
C PHE A 17 -3.77 -53.03 15.10
N ALA A 18 -2.72 -52.89 15.92
CA ALA A 18 -2.55 -53.36 17.29
C ALA A 18 -1.54 -52.55 18.15
N ARG A 19 -1.80 -52.62 19.47
CA ARG A 19 -1.02 -52.17 20.63
C ARG A 19 0.19 -53.06 20.92
N ASN A 20 1.13 -52.54 21.74
CA ASN A 20 1.53 -53.04 23.09
C ASN A 20 2.92 -52.44 23.47
N LEU A 21 3.35 -52.14 24.69
CA LEU A 21 2.84 -52.22 26.09
C LEU A 21 3.84 -51.37 26.93
N VAL A 22 3.40 -50.45 27.78
CA VAL A 22 3.49 -50.46 29.28
C VAL A 22 4.89 -50.45 29.93
N GLY A 23 5.07 -49.48 30.85
CA GLY A 23 6.03 -49.56 31.96
C GLY A 23 6.02 -48.32 32.85
N VAL A 24 5.22 -48.34 33.93
CA VAL A 24 5.20 -47.37 35.04
C VAL A 24 6.11 -47.89 36.17
N MET A 25 6.93 -47.03 36.78
CA MET A 25 7.24 -47.10 38.21
C MET A 25 7.79 -45.77 38.77
N LEU A 26 7.45 -45.55 40.04
CA LEU A 26 7.67 -44.39 40.90
C LEU A 26 9.05 -44.33 41.58
N ALA A 27 9.44 -43.09 41.91
CA ALA A 27 10.17 -42.61 43.10
C ALA A 27 11.61 -43.07 43.39
N THR A 28 12.55 -42.11 43.53
CA THR A 28 13.00 -41.53 44.82
C THR A 28 14.15 -40.53 44.60
N VAL A 29 14.08 -39.44 45.37
CA VAL A 29 15.04 -38.35 45.64
C VAL A 29 16.53 -38.67 45.44
N ALA A 30 17.20 -37.85 44.61
CA ALA A 30 18.60 -37.48 44.79
C ALA A 30 18.81 -36.03 44.33
N LEU A 31 18.62 -35.10 45.26
CA LEU A 31 19.17 -33.75 45.21
C LEU A 31 20.69 -33.87 45.39
N THR A 32 21.47 -33.63 44.34
CA THR A 32 22.79 -32.97 44.39
C THR A 32 23.41 -32.94 43.00
N GLY A 33 23.72 -31.73 42.51
CA GLY A 33 24.82 -31.53 41.55
C GLY A 33 24.45 -31.60 40.08
N ALA A 34 23.75 -30.58 39.59
CA ALA A 34 23.91 -30.14 38.20
C ALA A 34 23.52 -28.66 38.10
N CYS A 35 24.52 -27.78 38.08
CA CYS A 35 24.44 -26.57 37.25
C CYS A 35 24.42 -27.04 35.78
N GLY A 36 23.33 -27.69 35.37
CA GLY A 36 23.01 -27.89 33.98
C GLY A 36 22.59 -26.53 33.46
N LYS A 37 23.41 -25.95 32.57
CA LYS A 37 22.93 -24.92 31.65
C LYS A 37 21.60 -25.42 31.11
N ASP A 38 20.51 -24.75 31.46
CA ASP A 38 19.25 -24.90 30.77
C ASP A 38 19.52 -24.50 29.31
N SER A 39 19.83 -25.50 28.48
CA SER A 39 19.81 -25.41 27.03
C SER A 39 18.38 -25.44 26.49
N SER A 40 17.40 -25.05 27.32
CA SER A 40 16.08 -24.61 26.86
C SER A 40 16.15 -23.20 26.24
N ASN A 41 17.18 -22.94 25.45
CA ASN A 41 17.10 -22.00 24.32
C ASN A 41 16.14 -22.63 23.30
N GLY A 42 14.87 -22.78 23.69
CA GLY A 42 13.80 -22.89 22.73
C GLY A 42 13.88 -21.62 21.91
N SER A 43 14.32 -21.75 20.67
CA SER A 43 14.08 -20.74 19.63
C SER A 43 12.57 -20.46 19.66
N ARG A 44 12.24 -19.31 20.23
CA ARG A 44 10.91 -18.71 20.23
C ARG A 44 10.98 -17.73 19.07
N LEU A 45 10.10 -17.86 18.09
CA LEU A 45 10.02 -16.98 16.93
C LEU A 45 9.63 -15.57 17.38
N PHE A 46 10.65 -14.84 17.78
CA PHE A 46 10.69 -13.40 17.86
C PHE A 46 10.81 -12.86 16.42
N HIS A 47 10.43 -11.61 16.18
CA HIS A 47 11.25 -10.78 15.27
C HIS A 47 12.58 -10.75 16.03
N ASP A 48 13.49 -11.68 15.72
CA ASP A 48 14.51 -12.07 16.70
C ASP A 48 15.34 -10.86 17.02
N ALA A 49 15.21 -10.39 18.26
CA ALA A 49 16.06 -9.38 18.87
C ALA A 49 17.54 -9.69 18.60
N ASN A 50 17.86 -10.98 18.40
CA ASN A 50 19.17 -11.50 18.05
C ASN A 50 19.42 -11.65 16.56
N ASP A 51 18.53 -11.16 15.70
CA ASP A 51 18.55 -11.24 14.23
C ASP A 51 18.13 -9.90 13.60
N PRO A 52 18.91 -8.81 13.77
CA PRO A 52 18.62 -7.50 13.17
C PRO A 52 18.46 -7.53 11.64
N THR A 53 18.94 -8.56 10.95
CA THR A 53 18.83 -8.68 9.48
C THR A 53 18.25 -10.01 9.04
N HIS A 54 17.37 -10.00 8.02
CA HIS A 54 16.88 -11.25 7.41
C HIS A 54 17.93 -11.97 6.58
N SER A 55 18.95 -11.25 6.10
CA SER A 55 19.99 -11.85 5.28
C SER A 55 21.24 -10.99 5.18
N THR A 56 22.38 -11.67 5.13
CA THR A 56 23.71 -11.10 4.92
C THR A 56 24.16 -11.24 3.47
N LEU A 57 23.27 -11.66 2.56
CA LEU A 57 23.60 -11.88 1.17
C LEU A 57 23.89 -10.55 0.47
N GLY A 58 25.07 -10.44 -0.15
CA GLY A 58 25.55 -9.18 -0.74
C GLY A 58 24.62 -8.57 -1.79
N TYR A 59 23.81 -9.37 -2.50
CA TYR A 59 22.86 -8.86 -3.50
C TYR A 59 21.77 -7.97 -2.89
N GLN A 60 21.47 -8.11 -1.59
CA GLN A 60 20.45 -7.28 -0.93
C GLN A 60 20.97 -5.89 -0.55
N TRP A 61 22.29 -5.71 -0.49
CA TRP A 61 22.91 -4.52 0.08
C TRP A 61 23.61 -3.68 -0.99
N GLY A 62 23.29 -2.38 -1.02
CA GLY A 62 23.92 -1.42 -1.92
C GLY A 62 24.67 -0.35 -1.14
N PHE A 63 25.98 -0.25 -1.32
CA PHE A 63 26.72 0.93 -0.89
C PHE A 63 26.56 2.03 -1.93
N VAL A 64 26.03 3.18 -1.50
CA VAL A 64 25.73 4.31 -2.37
C VAL A 64 26.40 5.55 -1.80
N ASN A 65 27.32 6.15 -2.56
CA ASN A 65 27.90 7.46 -2.23
C ASN A 65 26.98 8.61 -2.71
N ASP A 66 27.32 9.87 -2.39
CA ASP A 66 26.48 11.01 -2.75
C ASP A 66 26.24 11.15 -4.27
N ASP A 67 27.27 10.91 -5.10
CA ASP A 67 27.16 11.00 -6.55
C ASP A 67 26.23 9.91 -7.12
N ALA A 68 26.37 8.67 -6.64
CA ALA A 68 25.50 7.57 -7.01
C ALA A 68 24.05 7.81 -6.51
N TYR A 69 23.87 8.41 -5.34
CA TYR A 69 22.55 8.79 -4.83
C TYR A 69 21.85 9.75 -5.79
N SER A 70 22.48 10.87 -6.15
CA SER A 70 21.90 11.86 -7.06
C SER A 70 21.65 11.29 -8.47
N ARG A 71 22.47 10.34 -8.94
CA ARG A 71 22.32 9.77 -10.28
C ARG A 71 21.27 8.66 -10.39
N TYR A 72 21.12 7.84 -9.37
CA TYR A 72 20.36 6.59 -9.46
C TYR A 72 19.18 6.53 -8.50
N ILE A 73 19.31 7.07 -7.29
CA ILE A 73 18.24 7.04 -6.28
C ILE A 73 17.32 8.24 -6.44
N ALA A 74 17.86 9.46 -6.45
CA ALA A 74 17.06 10.67 -6.49
C ALA A 74 16.05 10.72 -7.66
N PRO A 75 16.41 10.29 -8.89
CA PRO A 75 15.45 10.18 -9.99
C PRO A 75 14.40 9.09 -9.78
N LEU A 76 14.79 7.93 -9.24
CA LEU A 76 13.88 6.80 -8.96
C LEU A 76 12.76 7.22 -7.98
N ILE A 77 13.11 7.96 -6.94
CA ILE A 77 12.15 8.49 -5.95
C ILE A 77 11.61 9.89 -6.31
N GLN A 78 11.96 10.39 -7.50
CA GLN A 78 11.51 11.69 -8.06
C GLN A 78 11.83 12.90 -7.18
N ILE A 79 12.95 12.86 -6.48
CA ILE A 79 13.44 13.94 -5.64
C ILE A 79 14.49 14.72 -6.42
N ARG A 80 14.29 16.02 -6.56
CA ARG A 80 15.28 16.94 -7.14
C ARG A 80 16.44 17.14 -6.16
N ASP A 81 17.57 17.72 -6.59
CA ASP A 81 18.76 18.03 -5.76
C ASP A 81 18.52 19.08 -4.65
N ASN A 82 17.46 18.90 -3.87
CA ASN A 82 16.96 19.75 -2.81
C ASN A 82 17.20 19.05 -1.47
N PHE A 83 18.46 18.87 -1.12
CA PHE A 83 18.87 18.25 0.14
C PHE A 83 19.82 19.15 0.92
N LEU A 84 19.78 19.04 2.25
CA LEU A 84 20.78 19.68 3.09
C LEU A 84 22.13 18.96 2.92
N PRO A 85 23.27 19.69 2.99
CA PRO A 85 24.58 19.07 2.96
C PRO A 85 24.82 18.24 4.24
N ALA A 86 25.79 17.32 4.18
CA ALA A 86 26.07 16.38 5.29
C ALA A 86 26.55 17.10 6.57
N ASP A 87 27.29 18.20 6.41
CA ASP A 87 27.81 19.05 7.48
C ASP A 87 26.79 20.05 8.02
N ASN A 88 25.56 20.08 7.48
CA ASN A 88 24.49 20.87 8.06
C ASN A 88 24.19 20.36 9.50
N PRO A 89 24.00 21.25 10.49
CA PRO A 89 23.72 20.85 11.87
C PRO A 89 22.55 19.89 12.02
N LEU A 90 21.51 20.03 11.19
CA LEU A 90 20.34 19.16 11.22
C LEU A 90 20.65 17.78 10.65
N THR A 91 21.31 17.69 9.49
CA THR A 91 21.75 16.42 8.91
C THR A 91 22.69 15.68 9.85
N SER A 92 23.66 16.40 10.43
CA SER A 92 24.60 15.86 11.42
C SER A 92 23.87 15.33 12.66
N ARG A 93 22.79 16.00 13.09
CA ARG A 93 22.02 15.55 14.25
C ARG A 93 21.20 14.29 13.98
N VAL A 94 20.62 14.16 12.80
CA VAL A 94 19.95 12.91 12.38
C VAL A 94 20.98 11.79 12.22
N GLN A 95 22.14 12.07 11.61
CA GLN A 95 23.22 11.10 11.49
C GLN A 95 23.70 10.60 12.86
N TYR A 96 23.81 11.48 13.86
CA TYR A 96 24.18 11.09 15.23
C TYR A 96 23.30 9.97 15.78
N TRP A 97 21.98 10.06 15.59
CA TRP A 97 21.04 9.04 16.06
C TRP A 97 21.16 7.74 15.26
N ILE A 98 21.32 7.84 13.94
CA ILE A 98 21.59 6.68 13.07
C ILE A 98 22.86 5.96 13.51
N ASP A 99 23.96 6.70 13.73
CA ASP A 99 25.24 6.14 14.18
C ASP A 99 25.12 5.47 15.54
N ARG A 100 24.28 6.00 16.44
CA ARG A 100 24.03 5.39 17.75
C ARG A 100 23.33 4.04 17.63
N PHE A 101 22.30 3.94 16.79
CA PHE A 101 21.64 2.66 16.51
C PHE A 101 22.60 1.68 15.84
N ASP A 102 23.33 2.10 14.79
CA ASP A 102 24.31 1.25 14.09
C ASP A 102 25.39 0.72 15.04
N ALA A 103 25.93 1.58 15.91
CA ALA A 103 26.93 1.18 16.89
C ALA A 103 26.39 0.14 17.87
N ASN A 104 25.18 0.34 18.42
CA ASN A 104 24.54 -0.59 19.33
C ASN A 104 24.26 -1.95 18.67
N LEU A 105 23.70 -1.94 17.45
CA LEU A 105 23.38 -3.17 16.72
C LEU A 105 24.63 -3.94 16.30
N ARG A 106 25.70 -3.27 15.85
CA ARG A 106 26.97 -3.93 15.50
C ARG A 106 27.73 -4.44 16.72
N GLU A 107 27.60 -3.80 17.87
CA GLU A 107 28.14 -4.31 19.13
C GLU A 107 27.44 -5.62 19.53
N ARG A 108 26.12 -5.69 19.39
CA ARG A 108 25.31 -6.86 19.75
C ARG A 108 25.35 -7.99 18.72
N HIS A 109 25.46 -7.66 17.43
CA HIS A 109 25.33 -8.59 16.31
C HIS A 109 26.46 -8.42 15.26
N PRO A 110 27.74 -8.48 15.66
CA PRO A 110 28.86 -8.19 14.76
C PRO A 110 28.89 -9.11 13.53
N ASP A 111 28.64 -10.40 13.73
CA ASP A 111 28.71 -11.42 12.66
C ASP A 111 27.56 -11.29 11.65
N GLN A 112 26.39 -10.79 12.08
CA GLN A 112 25.23 -10.65 11.20
C GLN A 112 25.23 -9.34 10.43
N LEU A 113 25.92 -8.32 10.94
CA LEU A 113 26.07 -7.04 10.25
C LEU A 113 27.40 -6.93 9.51
N GLU A 114 28.17 -8.02 9.44
CA GLU A 114 29.35 -8.12 8.59
C GLU A 114 28.94 -7.94 7.12
N GLY A 115 29.55 -6.98 6.43
CA GLY A 115 29.25 -6.66 5.03
C GLY A 115 28.00 -5.79 4.81
N VAL A 116 27.14 -5.61 5.82
CA VAL A 116 26.03 -4.64 5.75
C VAL A 116 26.62 -3.22 5.80
N PRO A 117 26.37 -2.34 4.81
CA PRO A 117 26.89 -0.98 4.83
C PRO A 117 26.41 -0.18 6.07
N LYS A 118 27.11 0.91 6.40
CA LYS A 118 26.61 1.82 7.44
C LYS A 118 25.56 2.77 6.87
N PRO A 119 24.39 2.90 7.51
CA PRO A 119 23.35 3.82 7.08
C PRO A 119 23.80 5.28 7.24
N LYS A 120 23.30 6.14 6.35
CA LYS A 120 23.59 7.58 6.30
C LYS A 120 22.31 8.40 6.28
N ALA A 121 22.32 9.57 6.91
CA ALA A 121 21.22 10.52 6.89
C ALA A 121 21.23 11.36 5.61
N ARG A 122 20.05 11.54 5.00
CA ARG A 122 19.80 12.56 3.97
C ARG A 122 18.57 13.36 4.34
N ILE A 123 18.71 14.67 4.56
CA ILE A 123 17.56 15.56 4.78
C ILE A 123 17.10 16.15 3.47
N ILE A 124 15.86 15.88 3.08
CA ILE A 124 15.23 16.37 1.86
C ILE A 124 14.34 17.56 2.21
N LEU A 125 14.47 18.65 1.45
CA LEU A 125 13.72 19.88 1.65
C LEU A 125 12.29 19.73 1.09
N ASN A 126 11.50 18.92 1.79
CA ASN A 126 10.08 18.69 1.51
C ASN A 126 9.29 18.98 2.79
N PRO A 127 8.19 19.77 2.72
CA PRO A 127 7.38 20.14 3.88
C PRO A 127 6.48 19.02 4.41
N SER A 128 6.34 17.90 3.70
CA SER A 128 5.54 16.76 4.16
C SER A 128 6.26 15.97 5.26
N MET A 129 5.50 15.33 6.15
CA MET A 129 6.04 14.49 7.21
C MET A 129 6.28 13.08 6.68
N ASN A 130 7.50 12.81 6.20
CA ASN A 130 7.87 11.48 5.73
C ASN A 130 9.34 11.14 6.02
N ALA A 131 9.60 9.84 6.16
CA ALA A 131 10.93 9.26 6.07
C ALA A 131 10.82 7.92 5.33
N PHE A 132 11.92 7.44 4.76
CA PHE A 132 11.95 6.14 4.08
C PHE A 132 13.38 5.66 3.85
N ILE A 133 13.52 4.34 3.71
CA ILE A 133 14.71 3.71 3.11
C ILE A 133 14.53 3.61 1.61
N ALA A 134 15.47 4.16 0.84
CA ALA A 134 15.40 4.09 -0.61
C ALA A 134 15.98 2.76 -1.13
N PRO A 135 15.35 2.14 -2.14
CA PRO A 135 16.03 1.14 -2.95
C PRO A 135 17.08 1.79 -3.87
N VAL A 136 18.10 1.04 -4.27
CA VAL A 136 18.99 1.38 -5.37
C VAL A 136 18.88 0.33 -6.47
N PRO A 137 18.57 0.71 -7.73
CA PRO A 137 18.54 -0.22 -8.85
C PRO A 137 19.95 -0.52 -9.31
N VAL A 138 20.33 -1.80 -9.37
CA VAL A 138 21.63 -2.26 -9.84
C VAL A 138 21.48 -3.06 -11.12
N CYS A 139 22.19 -2.64 -12.16
CA CYS A 139 22.25 -3.32 -13.44
C CYS A 139 23.35 -4.37 -13.47
N HIS A 140 22.94 -5.57 -13.82
CA HIS A 140 23.81 -6.70 -14.03
C HIS A 140 23.82 -7.06 -15.53
N ASP A 141 25.02 -7.27 -16.08
CA ASP A 141 25.23 -7.67 -17.47
C ASP A 141 24.93 -9.18 -17.65
N VAL A 142 23.66 -9.53 -17.46
CA VAL A 142 23.09 -10.87 -17.51
C VAL A 142 21.84 -10.84 -18.37
N GLU A 143 21.83 -11.68 -19.41
CA GLU A 143 20.71 -11.78 -20.35
C GLU A 143 19.55 -12.55 -19.68
N VAL A 144 18.33 -12.05 -19.82
CA VAL A 144 17.12 -12.76 -19.37
C VAL A 144 16.46 -13.38 -20.59
N ARG A 145 16.08 -14.66 -20.52
CA ARG A 145 15.33 -15.35 -21.59
C ARG A 145 13.96 -15.75 -21.06
N LEU A 146 12.92 -15.14 -21.61
CA LEU A 146 11.54 -15.45 -21.25
C LEU A 146 11.11 -16.68 -22.05
N ARG A 147 11.08 -17.85 -21.40
CA ARG A 147 10.61 -19.08 -22.03
C ARG A 147 9.14 -18.87 -22.45
N ASP A 148 8.82 -19.33 -23.66
CA ASP A 148 7.50 -19.24 -24.31
C ASP A 148 7.23 -17.97 -25.15
N HIS A 149 8.22 -17.08 -25.34
CA HIS A 149 8.14 -15.98 -26.32
C HIS A 149 9.10 -16.23 -27.50
N ASP A 150 8.54 -16.54 -28.68
CA ASP A 150 9.29 -16.68 -29.96
C ASP A 150 9.69 -15.31 -30.57
N SER A 151 9.77 -14.26 -29.76
CA SER A 151 10.15 -12.92 -30.23
C SER A 151 11.66 -12.77 -30.24
N ASP A 152 12.21 -12.32 -31.37
CA ASP A 152 13.61 -11.90 -31.47
C ASP A 152 13.86 -10.53 -30.81
N GLU A 153 12.79 -9.81 -30.42
CA GLU A 153 12.90 -8.52 -29.77
C GLU A 153 13.41 -8.67 -28.33
N GLN A 154 14.44 -7.89 -27.98
CA GLN A 154 15.06 -7.90 -26.66
C GLN A 154 14.86 -6.55 -26.00
N ALA A 155 14.35 -6.55 -24.78
CA ALA A 155 14.33 -5.35 -23.95
C ALA A 155 15.76 -4.96 -23.57
N GLU A 156 16.00 -3.66 -23.33
CA GLU A 156 17.31 -3.23 -22.82
C GLU A 156 17.53 -3.77 -21.40
N GLN A 157 16.53 -3.57 -20.54
CA GLN A 157 16.59 -3.89 -19.12
C GLN A 157 15.27 -4.51 -18.65
N ILE A 158 15.36 -5.59 -17.87
CA ILE A 158 14.22 -6.19 -17.15
C ILE A 158 14.52 -6.15 -15.66
N PHE A 159 13.56 -5.71 -14.87
CA PHE A 159 13.57 -5.78 -13.43
C PHE A 159 13.02 -7.13 -12.96
N PHE A 160 13.70 -7.73 -11.97
CA PHE A 160 13.21 -8.92 -11.28
C PHE A 160 12.84 -8.58 -9.84
N ASP A 161 11.55 -8.64 -9.55
CA ASP A 161 11.03 -8.57 -8.19
C ASP A 161 11.27 -9.91 -7.50
N ILE A 162 12.33 -9.98 -6.68
CA ILE A 162 12.67 -11.17 -5.90
C ILE A 162 11.57 -11.50 -4.87
N GLY A 163 10.84 -10.50 -4.37
CA GLY A 163 9.83 -10.67 -3.34
C GLY A 163 8.56 -11.35 -3.88
N GLY A 164 8.08 -10.91 -5.05
CA GLY A 164 6.91 -11.46 -5.74
C GLY A 164 7.20 -12.56 -6.76
N GLY A 165 8.43 -12.66 -7.26
CA GLY A 165 8.80 -13.57 -8.34
C GLY A 165 8.38 -13.10 -9.73
N ALA A 166 8.12 -11.80 -9.90
CA ALA A 166 7.65 -11.19 -11.13
C ALA A 166 8.80 -10.55 -11.94
N PHE A 167 8.64 -10.54 -13.26
CA PHE A 167 9.54 -9.82 -14.18
C PHE A 167 8.79 -8.67 -14.85
N GLU A 168 9.43 -7.51 -14.92
CA GLU A 168 8.85 -6.27 -15.46
C GLU A 168 9.85 -5.54 -16.36
N LEU A 169 9.35 -4.76 -17.34
CA LEU A 169 10.22 -3.86 -18.10
C LEU A 169 10.76 -2.76 -17.20
N TRP A 170 12.06 -2.54 -17.24
CA TRP A 170 12.65 -1.41 -16.54
C TRP A 170 12.64 -0.15 -17.44
N PRO A 171 12.15 1.00 -16.97
CA PRO A 171 12.05 2.22 -17.77
C PRO A 171 13.42 2.92 -17.90
N SER A 172 14.35 2.30 -18.63
CA SER A 172 15.76 2.73 -18.73
C SER A 172 15.96 4.15 -19.28
N ASP A 173 15.00 4.67 -20.03
CA ASP A 173 15.03 6.02 -20.59
C ASP A 173 14.76 7.10 -19.53
N GLU A 174 14.07 6.74 -18.45
CA GLU A 174 13.69 7.63 -17.35
C GLU A 174 14.55 7.41 -16.10
N ILE A 175 14.83 6.14 -15.78
CA ILE A 175 15.49 5.75 -14.54
C ILE A 175 16.74 4.93 -14.85
N LYS A 176 17.90 5.51 -14.55
CA LYS A 176 19.18 4.82 -14.67
C LYS A 176 19.40 3.89 -13.48
N CYS A 177 19.97 2.72 -13.76
CA CYS A 177 20.49 1.80 -12.77
C CYS A 177 22.00 2.02 -12.55
N MET A 178 22.46 1.73 -11.33
CA MET A 178 23.87 1.71 -10.98
C MET A 178 24.54 0.47 -11.59
N PRO A 179 25.71 0.57 -12.24
CA PRO A 179 26.41 -0.62 -12.71
C PRO A 179 26.87 -1.48 -11.52
N ALA A 180 26.80 -2.80 -11.64
CA ALA A 180 27.41 -3.70 -10.65
C ALA A 180 28.94 -3.50 -10.57
N ASP A 181 29.52 -3.71 -9.39
CA ASP A 181 30.94 -3.40 -9.13
C ASP A 181 31.92 -4.13 -10.06
N ASN A 182 31.68 -5.43 -10.32
CA ASN A 182 32.40 -6.22 -11.32
C ASN A 182 31.60 -7.46 -11.74
N ASP A 183 31.95 -8.02 -12.91
CA ASP A 183 31.25 -9.16 -13.52
C ASP A 183 31.19 -10.41 -12.64
N GLN A 184 32.23 -10.69 -11.84
CA GLN A 184 32.28 -11.91 -11.04
C GLN A 184 31.38 -11.79 -9.81
N VAL A 185 31.49 -10.68 -9.09
CA VAL A 185 30.61 -10.34 -7.96
C VAL A 185 29.16 -10.31 -8.42
N ALA A 186 28.88 -9.68 -9.57
CA ALA A 186 27.54 -9.63 -10.15
C ALA A 186 26.96 -11.04 -10.41
N ARG A 187 27.78 -11.98 -10.90
CA ARG A 187 27.34 -13.37 -11.14
C ARG A 187 27.06 -14.12 -9.84
N ASP A 188 27.92 -13.94 -8.84
CA ASP A 188 27.77 -14.61 -7.55
C ASP A 188 26.54 -14.07 -6.79
N GLU A 189 26.29 -12.77 -6.88
CA GLU A 189 25.10 -12.10 -6.36
C GLU A 189 23.83 -12.60 -7.03
N ILE A 190 23.79 -12.66 -8.37
CA ILE A 190 22.63 -13.22 -9.09
C ILE A 190 22.42 -14.69 -8.74
N ALA A 191 23.50 -15.47 -8.63
CA ALA A 191 23.41 -16.86 -8.24
C ALA A 191 22.87 -17.03 -6.81
N ALA A 192 23.24 -16.14 -5.89
CA ALA A 192 22.70 -16.10 -4.55
C ALA A 192 21.21 -15.70 -4.55
N ALA A 193 20.84 -14.63 -5.25
CA ALA A 193 19.46 -14.16 -5.37
C ALA A 193 18.52 -15.23 -5.92
N ILE A 194 18.93 -15.92 -6.99
CA ILE A 194 18.12 -16.97 -7.60
C ILE A 194 18.05 -18.22 -6.73
N ARG A 195 19.12 -18.56 -6.01
CA ARG A 195 19.09 -19.66 -5.05
C ARG A 195 18.13 -19.35 -3.91
N ASP A 196 18.24 -18.17 -3.33
CA ASP A 196 17.37 -17.69 -2.24
C ASP A 196 15.90 -17.69 -2.68
N PHE A 197 15.61 -17.12 -3.85
CA PHE A 197 14.30 -17.17 -4.47
C PHE A 197 13.83 -18.62 -4.66
N ASN A 198 14.63 -19.47 -5.32
CA ASN A 198 14.23 -20.85 -5.64
C ASN A 198 14.05 -21.73 -4.41
N GLU A 199 14.78 -21.53 -3.32
CA GLU A 199 14.58 -22.30 -2.09
C GLU A 199 13.20 -22.03 -1.47
N ARG A 200 12.64 -20.87 -1.76
CA ARG A 200 11.45 -20.34 -1.08
C ARG A 200 10.25 -20.11 -2.00
N ALA A 201 10.46 -20.11 -3.32
CA ALA A 201 9.45 -19.77 -4.30
C ALA A 201 8.21 -20.69 -4.19
N PRO A 202 6.99 -20.13 -4.36
CA PRO A 202 5.75 -20.89 -4.33
C PRO A 202 5.78 -22.05 -5.33
N LYS A 203 5.02 -23.12 -5.05
CA LYS A 203 5.09 -24.40 -5.78
C LYS A 203 4.91 -24.21 -7.30
N GLY A 204 6.02 -24.14 -8.02
CA GLY A 204 6.06 -24.18 -9.49
C GLY A 204 6.94 -23.12 -10.14
N CYS A 205 7.05 -21.91 -9.57
CA CYS A 205 7.95 -20.90 -10.11
C CYS A 205 9.37 -21.20 -9.67
N LYS A 206 10.23 -21.57 -10.62
CA LYS A 206 11.67 -21.77 -10.42
C LYS A 206 12.40 -21.07 -11.53
N ILE A 207 13.47 -20.37 -11.18
CA ILE A 207 14.34 -19.70 -12.11
C ILE A 207 15.57 -20.57 -12.33
N SER A 208 15.82 -21.01 -13.56
CA SER A 208 17.08 -21.68 -13.87
C SER A 208 18.15 -20.68 -14.28
N LEU A 209 19.35 -20.89 -13.75
CA LEU A 209 20.57 -20.24 -14.22
C LEU A 209 21.26 -21.14 -15.23
N GLU A 210 21.22 -20.74 -16.49
CA GLU A 210 21.91 -21.43 -17.58
C GLU A 210 23.22 -20.72 -17.90
N LYS A 211 24.21 -21.48 -18.36
CA LYS A 211 25.48 -20.95 -18.87
C LYS A 211 25.60 -21.30 -20.35
N ASP A 212 25.73 -20.30 -21.20
CA ASP A 212 26.13 -20.47 -22.60
C ASP A 212 27.48 -19.76 -22.80
N GLY A 213 28.56 -20.54 -22.76
CA GLY A 213 29.92 -20.02 -22.74
C GLY A 213 30.16 -19.08 -21.54
N LYS A 214 30.36 -17.79 -21.80
CA LYS A 214 30.55 -16.75 -20.77
C LYS A 214 29.25 -16.09 -20.34
N ARG A 215 28.13 -16.30 -21.01
CA ARG A 215 26.88 -15.61 -20.68
C ARG A 215 26.07 -16.43 -19.67
N LEU A 216 25.46 -15.73 -18.73
CA LEU A 216 24.51 -16.28 -17.77
C LEU A 216 23.11 -15.94 -18.28
N PHE A 217 22.18 -16.90 -18.24
CA PHE A 217 20.79 -16.68 -18.63
C PHE A 217 19.86 -17.07 -17.51
N ILE A 218 18.85 -16.22 -17.31
CA ILE A 218 17.74 -16.46 -16.39
C ILE A 218 16.57 -16.94 -17.22
N ALA A 219 16.06 -18.14 -16.91
CA ALA A 219 14.87 -18.67 -17.54
C ALA A 219 13.80 -18.97 -16.48
N PRO A 220 12.73 -18.15 -16.41
CA PRO A 220 11.61 -18.40 -15.52
C PRO A 220 10.91 -19.72 -15.87
N GLY A 221 10.46 -20.45 -14.85
CA GLY A 221 9.60 -21.61 -15.02
C GLY A 221 8.20 -21.18 -15.47
N LYS A 222 7.43 -22.09 -16.08
CA LYS A 222 6.08 -21.80 -16.62
C LYS A 222 5.07 -21.25 -15.60
N ALA A 223 5.36 -21.39 -14.32
CA ALA A 223 4.51 -20.88 -13.25
C ALA A 223 5.02 -19.56 -12.65
N CYS A 224 6.07 -18.97 -13.21
CA CYS A 224 6.48 -17.61 -12.89
C CYS A 224 5.62 -16.61 -13.68
N GLU A 225 5.18 -15.55 -13.02
CA GLU A 225 4.37 -14.52 -13.65
C GLU A 225 5.28 -13.57 -14.44
N ALA A 226 4.93 -13.32 -15.69
CA ALA A 226 5.54 -12.28 -16.51
C ALA A 226 4.52 -11.18 -16.73
N SER A 227 4.91 -9.92 -16.52
CA SER A 227 4.04 -8.79 -16.78
C SER A 227 3.56 -8.78 -18.24
N GLU A 228 2.34 -8.29 -18.49
CA GLU A 228 1.80 -8.11 -19.84
C GLU A 228 2.72 -7.25 -20.73
N SER A 229 3.49 -6.34 -20.12
CA SER A 229 4.46 -5.50 -20.85
C SER A 229 5.60 -6.30 -21.49
N LEU A 230 5.84 -7.54 -21.04
CA LEU A 230 6.89 -8.40 -21.56
C LEU A 230 6.43 -9.28 -22.72
N ILE A 231 5.13 -9.29 -23.07
CA ILE A 231 4.57 -10.20 -24.07
C ILE A 231 5.23 -10.06 -25.45
N SER A 232 5.70 -8.86 -25.80
CA SER A 232 6.38 -8.59 -27.07
C SER A 232 7.87 -8.96 -27.09
N PHE A 233 8.48 -9.32 -25.96
CA PHE A 233 9.92 -9.53 -25.84
C PHE A 233 10.26 -11.01 -25.61
N GLY A 234 11.33 -11.48 -26.25
CA GLY A 234 11.92 -12.80 -25.96
C GLY A 234 12.84 -12.80 -24.74
N GLY A 235 13.22 -11.61 -24.26
CA GLY A 235 14.22 -11.46 -23.20
C GLY A 235 14.70 -10.03 -22.97
N SER A 236 15.81 -9.90 -22.23
CA SER A 236 16.54 -8.64 -22.08
C SER A 236 18.05 -8.81 -22.11
N LYS A 237 18.76 -7.73 -22.42
CA LYS A 237 20.23 -7.68 -22.36
C LYS A 237 20.77 -7.62 -20.93
N GLN A 238 20.05 -6.95 -20.03
CA GLN A 238 20.45 -6.75 -18.65
C GLN A 238 19.32 -7.09 -17.67
N LEU A 239 19.73 -7.49 -16.47
CA LEU A 239 18.86 -7.69 -15.31
C LEU A 239 19.06 -6.55 -14.33
N VAL A 240 17.95 -5.97 -13.87
CA VAL A 240 17.92 -5.01 -12.76
C VAL A 240 17.47 -5.72 -11.50
N LEU A 241 18.26 -5.59 -10.43
CA LEU A 241 17.87 -5.97 -9.07
C LEU A 241 17.83 -4.72 -8.19
N LEU A 242 16.82 -4.62 -7.33
CA LEU A 242 16.81 -3.59 -6.30
C LEU A 242 17.67 -4.05 -5.11
N ARG A 243 18.41 -3.12 -4.52
CA ARG A 243 19.12 -3.32 -3.26
C ARG A 243 18.67 -2.31 -2.23
N THR A 244 18.79 -2.64 -0.97
CA THR A 244 18.64 -1.68 0.12
C THR A 244 19.83 -0.73 0.12
N ALA A 245 19.57 0.54 -0.23
CA ALA A 245 20.60 1.56 -0.18
C ALA A 245 20.88 1.98 1.26
N ASN A 246 22.13 2.38 1.53
CA ASN A 246 22.55 2.81 2.86
C ASN A 246 22.14 4.26 3.21
N TRP A 247 20.96 4.71 2.78
CA TRP A 247 20.45 6.06 3.00
C TRP A 247 19.08 6.02 3.71
N VAL A 248 19.03 6.67 4.87
CA VAL A 248 17.80 7.02 5.59
C VAL A 248 17.41 8.43 5.17
N ASN A 249 16.32 8.51 4.41
CA ASN A 249 15.82 9.76 3.85
C ASN A 249 14.79 10.35 4.81
N VAL A 250 14.99 11.60 5.22
CA VAL A 250 14.09 12.27 6.17
C VAL A 250 13.65 13.60 5.56
N TYR A 251 12.34 13.81 5.48
CA TYR A 251 11.81 15.09 5.02
C TYR A 251 11.91 16.14 6.12
N ALA A 252 12.29 17.36 5.74
CA ALA A 252 12.37 18.48 6.67
C ALA A 252 11.04 18.75 7.39
N GLY A 253 9.88 18.52 6.75
CA GLY A 253 8.56 18.63 7.36
C GLY A 253 8.34 17.71 8.57
N LEU A 254 8.97 16.54 8.57
CA LEU A 254 8.93 15.62 9.71
C LEU A 254 9.60 16.25 10.95
N ILE A 255 10.73 16.90 10.74
CA ILE A 255 11.53 17.55 11.79
C ILE A 255 10.81 18.77 12.35
N THR A 256 10.22 19.61 11.50
CA THR A 256 9.46 20.79 11.95
C THR A 256 8.19 20.39 12.71
N GLY A 257 7.59 19.26 12.30
CA GLY A 257 6.36 18.73 12.89
C GLY A 257 6.55 17.95 14.20
N MET A 258 7.75 17.54 14.59
CA MET A 258 7.97 16.60 15.71
C MET A 258 8.98 17.11 16.75
N SER A 259 8.87 16.63 17.99
CA SER A 259 9.96 16.68 18.96
C SER A 259 11.11 15.76 18.53
N GLU A 260 12.31 16.01 19.03
CA GLU A 260 13.45 15.15 18.70
C GLU A 260 13.20 13.68 19.02
N ARG A 261 12.56 13.40 20.17
CA ARG A 261 12.27 12.03 20.58
C ARG A 261 11.38 11.30 19.56
N GLU A 262 10.35 11.97 19.05
CA GLU A 262 9.47 11.39 18.03
C GLU A 262 10.24 11.18 16.70
N VAL A 263 11.14 12.10 16.32
CA VAL A 263 12.03 11.91 15.16
C VAL A 263 12.96 10.70 15.35
N VAL A 264 13.49 10.48 16.56
CA VAL A 264 14.29 9.29 16.87
C VAL A 264 13.45 8.01 16.75
N GLY A 265 12.16 8.07 17.11
CA GLY A 265 11.21 6.97 16.88
C GLY A 265 11.03 6.65 15.39
N VAL A 266 10.88 7.67 14.54
CA VAL A 266 10.83 7.48 13.08
C VAL A 266 12.14 6.89 12.57
N ILE A 267 13.30 7.40 12.98
CA ILE A 267 14.60 6.86 12.58
C ILE A 267 14.72 5.38 12.96
N ALA A 268 14.26 4.98 14.16
CA ALA A 268 14.28 3.59 14.58
C ALA A 268 13.41 2.70 13.68
N HIS A 269 12.21 3.18 13.32
CA HIS A 269 11.32 2.51 12.37
C HIS A 269 11.99 2.35 10.99
N GLU A 270 12.56 3.42 10.42
CA GLU A 270 13.24 3.35 9.13
C GLU A 270 14.44 2.41 9.15
N LEU A 271 15.21 2.41 10.24
CA LEU A 271 16.30 1.45 10.38
C LEU A 271 15.79 0.02 10.44
N GLY A 272 14.55 -0.21 10.90
CA GLY A 272 13.87 -1.50 10.81
C GLY A 272 13.78 -1.95 9.35
N HIS A 273 13.25 -1.10 8.46
CA HIS A 273 13.25 -1.37 7.02
C HIS A 273 14.65 -1.57 6.45
N TYR A 274 15.63 -0.80 6.92
CA TYR A 274 17.02 -0.88 6.48
C TYR A 274 17.63 -2.24 6.82
N TYR A 275 17.79 -2.56 8.11
CA TYR A 275 18.50 -3.76 8.53
C TYR A 275 17.74 -5.04 8.19
N ARG A 276 16.41 -4.99 8.10
CA ARG A 276 15.59 -6.13 7.63
C ARG A 276 15.58 -6.26 6.10
N SER A 277 16.15 -5.29 5.37
CA SER A 277 16.15 -5.24 3.90
C SER A 277 14.74 -5.44 3.34
N HIS A 278 13.75 -4.71 3.87
CA HIS A 278 12.35 -4.84 3.43
C HIS A 278 12.15 -4.56 1.93
N VAL A 279 13.05 -3.80 1.30
CA VAL A 279 13.13 -3.65 -0.17
C VAL A 279 13.17 -5.00 -0.92
N ASN A 280 13.81 -6.02 -0.34
CA ASN A 280 13.97 -7.34 -0.92
C ASN A 280 13.21 -8.43 -0.15
N ALA A 281 12.34 -8.02 0.77
CA ALA A 281 11.53 -8.93 1.55
C ALA A 281 10.52 -9.67 0.68
N ARG A 282 10.29 -10.95 1.00
CA ARG A 282 9.23 -11.73 0.36
C ARG A 282 7.88 -11.41 0.96
N GLY A 283 6.87 -11.24 0.11
CA GLY A 283 5.53 -10.92 0.56
C GLY A 283 4.93 -11.96 1.51
N ASP A 284 5.23 -13.26 1.33
CA ASP A 284 4.68 -14.33 2.18
C ASP A 284 5.20 -14.33 3.62
N LEU A 285 6.34 -13.67 3.87
CA LEU A 285 6.83 -13.48 5.22
C LEU A 285 5.96 -12.46 5.95
N TYR A 286 5.45 -11.44 5.27
CA TYR A 286 4.80 -10.31 5.93
C TYR A 286 3.31 -10.32 5.72
N ASN A 287 2.84 -10.41 4.49
CA ASN A 287 1.46 -10.21 4.06
C ASN A 287 0.56 -11.40 4.42
N PHE A 288 0.29 -11.57 5.71
CA PHE A 288 -0.59 -12.62 6.21
C PHE A 288 -1.56 -12.14 7.28
N PHE A 289 -2.72 -12.78 7.33
CA PHE A 289 -3.74 -12.49 8.33
C PHE A 289 -3.53 -13.28 9.61
N TYR A 290 -3.74 -12.61 10.75
CA TYR A 290 -3.68 -13.21 12.07
C TYR A 290 -4.85 -12.74 12.93
N LYS A 291 -5.02 -13.36 14.10
CA LYS A 291 -6.03 -12.91 15.08
C LYS A 291 -5.38 -11.99 16.10
N ALA A 292 -5.76 -10.72 16.12
CA ALA A 292 -5.30 -9.76 17.10
C ALA A 292 -6.04 -9.95 18.44
N GLY A 293 -5.31 -10.41 19.45
CA GLY A 293 -5.81 -10.58 20.82
C GLY A 293 -5.57 -9.35 21.70
N GLN A 294 -6.30 -9.25 22.81
CA GLN A 294 -5.94 -8.32 23.89
C GLN A 294 -4.63 -8.74 24.55
N ASP A 295 -4.50 -10.05 24.82
CA ASP A 295 -3.24 -10.65 25.25
C ASP A 295 -2.34 -10.82 24.03
N VAL A 296 -1.14 -10.25 24.12
CA VAL A 296 -0.15 -10.27 23.06
C VAL A 296 0.94 -11.24 23.48
N SER A 297 1.19 -12.23 22.64
CA SER A 297 2.36 -13.07 22.80
C SER A 297 3.59 -12.24 22.45
N PRO A 298 4.71 -12.33 23.19
CA PRO A 298 5.97 -11.68 22.83
C PRO A 298 6.67 -12.39 21.66
N SER A 299 5.91 -12.86 20.69
CA SER A 299 6.38 -13.63 19.55
C SER A 299 5.64 -13.15 18.34
N ARG A 300 6.33 -13.13 17.20
CA ARG A 300 5.75 -12.80 15.91
C ARG A 300 4.41 -13.50 15.72
N PRO A 301 3.36 -12.77 15.31
CA PRO A 301 2.10 -13.38 14.95
C PRO A 301 2.30 -14.48 13.90
N LYS A 302 1.45 -15.51 13.95
CA LYS A 302 1.48 -16.58 12.95
C LYS A 302 0.27 -16.44 12.03
N PRO A 303 0.39 -16.80 10.75
CA PRO A 303 -0.76 -16.88 9.86
C PRO A 303 -1.79 -17.82 10.45
N VAL A 304 -3.05 -17.38 10.49
CA VAL A 304 -4.17 -18.19 10.96
C VAL A 304 -5.03 -18.54 9.76
N ALA A 305 -5.00 -19.79 9.30
CA ALA A 305 -5.76 -20.22 8.11
C ALA A 305 -7.27 -19.90 8.18
N ALA A 306 -7.87 -19.92 9.37
CA ALA A 306 -9.27 -19.54 9.59
C ALA A 306 -9.56 -18.04 9.37
N MET A 307 -8.52 -17.20 9.31
CA MET A 307 -8.62 -15.76 9.05
C MET A 307 -8.44 -15.41 7.57
N GLU A 308 -7.99 -16.35 6.74
CA GLU A 308 -7.66 -16.07 5.33
C GLU A 308 -8.86 -15.61 4.52
N GLU A 309 -10.01 -16.27 4.69
CA GLU A 309 -11.23 -15.94 3.95
C GLU A 309 -11.75 -14.55 4.31
N VAL A 310 -11.88 -14.24 5.61
CA VAL A 310 -12.33 -12.92 6.06
C VAL A 310 -11.30 -11.84 5.71
N GLY A 311 -10.01 -12.15 5.79
CA GLY A 311 -8.94 -11.22 5.48
C GLY A 311 -8.85 -10.87 4.00
N SER A 312 -8.92 -11.86 3.12
CA SER A 312 -8.99 -11.64 1.68
C SER A 312 -10.23 -10.82 1.30
N ALA A 313 -11.39 -11.12 1.91
CA ALA A 313 -12.61 -10.35 1.68
C ALA A 313 -12.47 -8.90 2.18
N ALA A 314 -11.87 -8.66 3.34
CA ALA A 314 -11.61 -7.32 3.86
C ALA A 314 -10.57 -6.55 3.05
N TYR A 315 -9.52 -7.22 2.57
CA TYR A 315 -8.50 -6.65 1.68
C TYR A 315 -9.11 -6.18 0.35
N SER A 316 -9.84 -7.07 -0.34
CA SER A 316 -10.58 -6.69 -1.56
C SER A 316 -11.67 -5.65 -1.28
N GLY A 317 -12.35 -5.76 -0.14
CA GLY A 317 -13.36 -4.79 0.29
C GLY A 317 -12.78 -3.40 0.52
N SER A 318 -11.58 -3.30 1.09
CA SER A 318 -10.90 -2.03 1.34
C SER A 318 -10.48 -1.37 0.02
N ALA A 319 -9.97 -2.16 -0.94
CA ALA A 319 -9.72 -1.70 -2.31
C ALA A 319 -10.95 -1.04 -2.94
N LEU A 320 -12.09 -1.72 -2.77
CA LEU A 320 -13.36 -1.23 -3.27
C LEU A 320 -13.78 0.04 -2.54
N VAL A 321 -13.75 0.09 -1.21
CA VAL A 321 -14.09 1.28 -0.42
C VAL A 321 -13.20 2.48 -0.74
N ALA A 322 -11.89 2.28 -0.85
CA ALA A 322 -10.96 3.33 -1.25
C ALA A 322 -11.24 3.85 -2.67
N SER A 323 -11.64 2.97 -3.59
CA SER A 323 -12.09 3.39 -4.93
C SER A 323 -13.42 4.16 -4.88
N MET A 324 -14.32 3.80 -3.96
CA MET A 324 -15.66 4.37 -3.83
C MET A 324 -15.67 5.72 -3.13
N ASP A 325 -14.77 5.98 -2.18
CA ASP A 325 -14.67 7.32 -1.60
C ASP A 325 -14.31 8.39 -2.66
N ARG A 326 -13.75 7.96 -3.80
CA ARG A 326 -13.55 8.82 -4.98
C ARG A 326 -14.83 9.11 -5.74
N PHE A 327 -15.86 8.26 -5.64
CA PHE A 327 -17.17 8.44 -6.29
C PHE A 327 -18.20 8.93 -5.27
N LYS A 328 -18.35 10.25 -5.16
CA LYS A 328 -19.28 10.85 -4.19
C LYS A 328 -20.72 10.49 -4.51
N ARG A 329 -21.38 9.80 -3.57
CA ARG A 329 -22.78 9.38 -3.70
C ARG A 329 -23.71 10.57 -3.57
N VAL A 330 -24.77 10.56 -4.38
CA VAL A 330 -25.89 11.49 -4.23
C VAL A 330 -27.00 10.81 -3.41
N PRO A 331 -27.55 11.46 -2.37
CA PRO A 331 -28.67 10.91 -1.61
C PRO A 331 -29.83 10.52 -2.53
N ARG A 332 -30.30 9.28 -2.39
CA ARG A 332 -31.43 8.70 -3.17
C ARG A 332 -31.19 8.55 -4.68
N GLN A 333 -29.94 8.59 -5.15
CA GLN A 333 -29.62 8.29 -6.55
C GLN A 333 -30.11 6.89 -6.94
N LYS A 334 -30.63 6.77 -8.15
CA LYS A 334 -31.03 5.53 -8.81
C LYS A 334 -29.88 4.89 -9.57
N PHE A 335 -28.93 5.70 -10.05
CA PHE A 335 -27.74 5.27 -10.74
C PHE A 335 -26.55 5.34 -9.81
N HIS A 336 -25.67 4.35 -9.90
CA HIS A 336 -24.37 4.44 -9.24
C HIS A 336 -23.60 5.62 -9.84
N SER A 337 -22.94 6.43 -9.01
CA SER A 337 -22.30 7.69 -9.45
C SER A 337 -21.22 7.45 -10.51
N ALA A 338 -20.57 6.28 -10.49
CA ALA A 338 -19.61 5.90 -11.52
C ALA A 338 -20.23 5.67 -12.92
N LEU A 339 -21.54 5.41 -13.00
CA LEU A 339 -22.25 5.27 -14.28
C LEU A 339 -22.79 6.60 -14.82
N PHE A 340 -22.64 7.70 -14.09
CA PHE A 340 -23.12 9.03 -14.47
C PHE A 340 -22.67 9.43 -15.88
N MET A 341 -21.37 9.30 -16.17
CA MET A 341 -20.79 9.66 -17.47
C MET A 341 -21.28 8.75 -18.59
N ALA A 342 -21.27 7.43 -18.37
CA ALA A 342 -21.72 6.47 -19.37
C ALA A 342 -23.21 6.65 -19.69
N ALA A 343 -24.06 6.82 -18.67
CA ALA A 343 -25.48 7.06 -18.84
C ALA A 343 -25.76 8.34 -19.63
N GLY A 344 -25.03 9.42 -19.33
CA GLY A 344 -25.13 10.68 -20.05
C GLY A 344 -24.66 10.57 -21.51
N ASP A 345 -23.46 10.03 -21.75
CA ASP A 345 -22.88 9.85 -23.09
C ASP A 345 -23.76 8.98 -24.00
N ILE A 346 -24.30 7.87 -23.46
CA ILE A 346 -25.24 7.04 -24.22
C ILE A 346 -26.48 7.83 -24.59
N ALA A 347 -27.06 8.56 -23.63
CA ALA A 347 -28.31 9.28 -23.84
C ALA A 347 -28.15 10.50 -24.77
N THR A 348 -27.05 11.23 -24.70
CA THR A 348 -26.78 12.38 -25.59
C THR A 348 -26.42 11.92 -27.00
N GLY A 349 -25.62 10.85 -27.14
CA GLY A 349 -25.20 10.33 -28.45
C GLY A 349 -26.35 9.76 -29.30
N VAL A 350 -27.48 9.40 -28.70
CA VAL A 350 -28.68 8.96 -29.44
C VAL A 350 -29.28 10.11 -30.25
N CYS A 351 -29.32 11.33 -29.71
CA CYS A 351 -29.88 12.49 -30.41
C CYS A 351 -28.94 13.06 -31.47
N GLU A 352 -27.63 12.87 -31.34
CA GLU A 352 -26.66 13.30 -32.36
C GLU A 352 -26.82 12.52 -33.67
N LYS A 353 -27.17 11.24 -33.57
CA LYS A 353 -27.32 10.35 -34.72
C LYS A 353 -28.73 10.34 -35.31
N ASN A 354 -29.74 10.72 -34.54
CA ASN A 354 -31.14 10.60 -34.93
C ASN A 354 -31.95 11.85 -34.58
N SER A 355 -32.42 12.57 -35.61
CA SER A 355 -33.30 13.73 -35.46
C SER A 355 -34.60 13.41 -34.71
N ASP A 356 -35.03 12.14 -34.76
CA ASP A 356 -36.27 11.63 -34.17
C ASP A 356 -36.07 11.02 -32.77
N CYS A 357 -35.00 11.37 -32.05
CA CYS A 357 -34.81 10.89 -30.68
C CYS A 357 -35.99 11.28 -29.75
N SER A 358 -36.14 10.62 -28.61
CA SER A 358 -37.29 10.86 -27.74
C SER A 358 -37.26 12.26 -27.10
N LYS A 359 -38.42 12.74 -26.63
CA LYS A 359 -38.53 14.05 -25.97
C LYS A 359 -37.59 14.15 -24.77
N SER A 360 -37.49 13.09 -23.97
CA SER A 360 -36.62 13.05 -22.80
C SER A 360 -35.14 13.06 -23.17
N CYS A 361 -34.74 12.40 -24.27
CA CYS A 361 -33.37 12.48 -24.77
C CYS A 361 -33.01 13.91 -25.19
N ARG A 362 -33.86 14.60 -25.94
CA ARG A 362 -33.63 16.02 -26.31
C ARG A 362 -33.52 16.94 -25.10
N GLN A 363 -34.39 16.73 -24.10
CA GLN A 363 -34.37 17.51 -22.86
C GLN A 363 -33.07 17.27 -22.08
N LEU A 364 -32.62 16.02 -21.99
CA LEU A 364 -31.34 15.69 -21.38
C LEU A 364 -30.17 16.35 -22.11
N THR A 365 -30.10 16.23 -23.43
CA THR A 365 -29.04 16.87 -24.25
C THR A 365 -29.02 18.37 -24.01
N LYS A 366 -30.18 19.03 -24.07
CA LYS A 366 -30.28 20.47 -23.79
C LYS A 366 -29.81 20.83 -22.39
N MET A 367 -30.18 20.04 -21.38
CA MET A 367 -29.75 20.26 -19.99
C MET A 367 -28.24 20.12 -19.85
N ALA A 368 -27.67 19.06 -20.44
CA ALA A 368 -26.24 18.76 -20.40
C ALA A 368 -25.40 19.85 -21.10
N GLU A 369 -25.98 20.59 -22.05
CA GLU A 369 -25.34 21.71 -22.72
C GLU A 369 -25.33 23.01 -21.90
N THR A 370 -26.18 23.13 -20.88
CA THR A 370 -26.27 24.36 -20.06
C THR A 370 -24.99 24.60 -19.26
N ASP A 371 -24.54 25.86 -19.20
CA ASP A 371 -23.38 26.24 -18.41
C ASP A 371 -23.57 25.91 -16.92
N GLU A 372 -24.79 26.07 -16.42
CA GLU A 372 -25.13 25.72 -15.03
C GLU A 372 -24.84 24.25 -14.73
N PHE A 373 -25.34 23.33 -15.57
CA PHE A 373 -25.09 21.90 -15.40
C PHE A 373 -23.60 21.56 -15.51
N LYS A 374 -22.91 22.12 -16.50
CA LYS A 374 -21.46 21.91 -16.70
C LYS A 374 -20.66 22.35 -15.48
N GLN A 375 -20.96 23.53 -14.93
CA GLN A 375 -20.23 24.06 -13.77
C GLN A 375 -20.44 23.20 -12.52
N VAL A 376 -21.68 22.74 -12.25
CA VAL A 376 -21.92 21.92 -11.06
C VAL A 376 -21.42 20.47 -11.20
N THR A 377 -21.38 19.93 -12.42
CA THR A 377 -20.96 18.54 -12.67
C THR A 377 -19.52 18.39 -13.12
N LEU A 378 -18.80 19.49 -13.36
CA LEU A 378 -17.43 19.53 -13.88
C LEU A 378 -16.49 18.52 -13.21
N LEU A 379 -16.60 18.40 -11.89
CA LEU A 379 -15.77 17.54 -11.05
C LEU A 379 -16.55 16.41 -10.37
N PHE A 380 -17.82 16.24 -10.69
CA PHE A 380 -18.59 15.07 -10.25
C PHE A 380 -18.24 13.88 -11.16
N PRO A 381 -18.04 12.66 -10.63
CA PRO A 381 -18.30 12.21 -9.25
C PRO A 381 -17.15 12.35 -8.26
N LEU A 382 -16.05 13.03 -8.61
CA LEU A 382 -14.87 13.19 -7.75
C LEU A 382 -15.07 14.20 -6.60
N ARG A 383 -16.08 15.05 -6.70
CA ARG A 383 -16.45 16.03 -5.66
C ARG A 383 -17.92 15.92 -5.31
N GLU A 384 -18.21 16.23 -4.05
CA GLU A 384 -19.58 16.31 -3.57
C GLU A 384 -20.29 17.46 -4.30
N LEU A 385 -21.54 17.22 -4.66
CA LEU A 385 -22.40 18.25 -5.23
C LEU A 385 -22.87 19.16 -4.09
N ASN A 386 -22.88 20.47 -4.34
CA ASN A 386 -23.58 21.42 -3.49
C ASN A 386 -25.10 21.25 -3.63
N ALA A 387 -25.89 22.02 -2.87
CA ALA A 387 -27.35 21.91 -2.88
C ALA A 387 -27.97 22.04 -4.29
N ASP A 388 -27.48 22.98 -5.10
CA ASP A 388 -27.97 23.18 -6.48
C ASP A 388 -27.55 22.03 -7.40
N GLY A 389 -26.29 21.57 -7.28
CA GLY A 389 -25.78 20.41 -8.00
C GLY A 389 -26.58 19.14 -7.69
N LEU A 390 -26.99 18.92 -6.43
CA LEU A 390 -27.84 17.78 -6.05
C LEU A 390 -29.20 17.83 -6.75
N LYS A 391 -29.81 19.02 -6.87
CA LYS A 391 -31.07 19.21 -7.58
C LYS A 391 -30.91 18.95 -9.08
N LEU A 392 -29.86 19.50 -9.70
CA LEU A 392 -29.56 19.31 -11.11
C LEU A 392 -29.23 17.84 -11.42
N TYR A 393 -28.50 17.15 -10.56
CA TYR A 393 -28.23 15.73 -10.72
C TYR A 393 -29.51 14.90 -10.67
N ALA A 394 -30.43 15.19 -9.73
CA ALA A 394 -31.69 14.46 -9.64
C ALA A 394 -32.58 14.64 -10.89
N GLU A 395 -32.57 15.84 -11.48
CA GLU A 395 -33.25 16.12 -12.74
C GLU A 395 -32.57 15.40 -13.92
N PHE A 396 -31.23 15.48 -14.01
CA PHE A 396 -30.44 14.75 -15.00
C PHE A 396 -30.73 13.24 -14.94
N GLU A 397 -30.67 12.63 -13.76
CA GLU A 397 -30.89 11.20 -13.58
C GLU A 397 -32.32 10.79 -14.01
N THR A 398 -33.29 11.65 -13.74
CA THR A 398 -34.68 11.43 -14.18
C THR A 398 -34.79 11.46 -15.70
N LEU A 399 -34.22 12.47 -16.35
CA LEU A 399 -34.23 12.61 -17.81
C LEU A 399 -33.42 11.50 -18.50
N ALA A 400 -32.26 11.13 -17.96
CA ALA A 400 -31.42 10.04 -18.43
C ALA A 400 -32.16 8.71 -18.30
N SER A 401 -32.78 8.43 -17.16
CA SER A 401 -33.57 7.21 -16.98
C SER A 401 -34.74 7.09 -17.95
N GLN A 402 -35.37 8.20 -18.34
CA GLN A 402 -36.44 8.20 -19.34
C GLN A 402 -35.88 7.98 -20.74
N CYS A 403 -34.84 8.74 -21.13
CA CYS A 403 -34.20 8.58 -22.44
C CYS A 403 -33.67 7.15 -22.67
N LEU A 404 -32.94 6.61 -21.69
CA LEU A 404 -32.35 5.27 -21.77
C LEU A 404 -33.42 4.15 -21.79
N ALA A 405 -34.66 4.44 -21.39
CA ALA A 405 -35.75 3.46 -21.44
C ALA A 405 -36.26 3.22 -22.87
N ASP A 406 -36.02 4.18 -23.77
CA ASP A 406 -36.40 4.13 -25.19
C ASP A 406 -35.36 3.40 -26.06
N ILE A 407 -34.20 3.06 -25.49
CA ILE A 407 -33.10 2.38 -26.19
C ILE A 407 -33.16 0.88 -25.88
N PRO A 408 -33.68 0.02 -26.79
CA PRO A 408 -33.71 -1.42 -26.59
C PRO A 408 -32.31 -2.04 -26.42
N VAL A 409 -32.21 -3.06 -25.58
CA VAL A 409 -31.01 -3.93 -25.52
C VAL A 409 -31.15 -5.03 -26.57
N VAL A 410 -30.16 -5.16 -27.44
CA VAL A 410 -30.17 -6.12 -28.56
C VAL A 410 -29.10 -7.20 -28.41
N SER A 411 -29.31 -8.35 -29.06
CA SER A 411 -28.38 -9.49 -28.98
C SER A 411 -27.09 -9.26 -29.78
N PRO A 412 -25.97 -9.91 -29.42
CA PRO A 412 -24.73 -9.85 -30.19
C PRO A 412 -24.95 -10.27 -31.65
N GLY A 413 -24.43 -9.49 -32.61
CA GLY A 413 -24.53 -9.76 -34.06
C GLY A 413 -25.48 -8.84 -34.83
N MET A 414 -26.23 -7.96 -34.15
CA MET A 414 -26.78 -6.75 -34.78
C MET A 414 -25.71 -5.66 -34.78
N ASP A 415 -25.68 -4.84 -35.84
CA ASP A 415 -24.68 -3.80 -36.03
C ASP A 415 -24.55 -2.90 -34.78
N ASP A 416 -23.34 -2.85 -34.22
CA ASP A 416 -22.98 -2.09 -33.02
C ASP A 416 -22.96 -0.57 -33.27
N SER A 417 -23.24 -0.14 -34.51
CA SER A 417 -23.25 1.26 -34.96
C SER A 417 -24.26 2.14 -34.22
N GLY A 418 -25.28 1.55 -33.58
CA GLY A 418 -26.32 2.30 -32.86
C GLY A 418 -27.34 2.99 -33.78
N ASP A 419 -27.22 2.83 -35.10
CA ASP A 419 -28.02 3.55 -36.09
C ASP A 419 -29.48 3.06 -36.18
N LYS A 420 -29.80 1.90 -35.59
CA LYS A 420 -31.18 1.36 -35.50
C LYS A 420 -31.77 1.41 -34.08
N GLY A 421 -31.18 2.21 -33.19
CA GLY A 421 -31.75 2.52 -31.87
C GLY A 421 -31.56 1.45 -30.79
N GLY A 422 -30.81 0.36 -31.03
CA GLY A 422 -30.50 -0.66 -30.04
C GLY A 422 -29.07 -0.60 -29.52
N MET A 423 -28.83 -1.16 -28.32
CA MET A 423 -27.51 -1.26 -27.70
C MET A 423 -27.19 -2.70 -27.30
N THR A 424 -26.04 -3.23 -27.71
CA THR A 424 -25.54 -4.53 -27.22
C THR A 424 -24.90 -4.39 -25.83
N TRP A 425 -24.76 -5.50 -25.11
CA TRP A 425 -24.03 -5.53 -23.83
C TRP A 425 -22.57 -5.06 -23.99
N SER A 426 -21.89 -5.53 -25.04
CA SER A 426 -20.51 -5.14 -25.31
C SER A 426 -20.39 -3.64 -25.64
N ALA A 427 -21.35 -3.07 -26.38
CA ALA A 427 -21.40 -1.63 -26.62
C ALA A 427 -21.60 -0.83 -25.33
N PHE A 428 -22.47 -1.30 -24.44
CA PHE A 428 -22.65 -0.72 -23.11
C PHE A 428 -21.36 -0.78 -22.28
N LEU A 429 -20.70 -1.95 -22.20
CA LEU A 429 -19.44 -2.09 -21.47
C LEU A 429 -18.34 -1.20 -22.02
N ARG A 430 -18.23 -1.05 -23.35
CA ARG A 430 -17.30 -0.10 -23.98
C ARG A 430 -17.58 1.33 -23.51
N LYS A 431 -18.85 1.75 -23.49
CA LYS A 431 -19.27 3.07 -23.00
C LYS A 431 -19.02 3.28 -21.50
N VAL A 432 -19.12 2.23 -20.69
CA VAL A 432 -18.70 2.29 -19.27
C VAL A 432 -17.18 2.45 -19.19
N SER A 433 -16.41 1.61 -19.88
CA SER A 433 -14.94 1.57 -19.79
C SER A 433 -14.24 2.79 -20.42
N ASN A 434 -14.88 3.42 -21.40
CA ASN A 434 -14.34 4.54 -22.18
C ASN A 434 -15.49 5.41 -22.72
N PRO A 435 -16.14 6.22 -21.87
CA PRO A 435 -17.18 7.13 -22.31
C PRO A 435 -16.57 8.17 -23.25
N GLY A 436 -17.37 8.70 -24.18
CA GLY A 436 -16.96 9.67 -25.20
C GLY A 436 -16.56 11.06 -24.68
N TRP A 437 -16.18 11.19 -23.40
CA TRP A 437 -15.85 12.44 -22.71
C TRP A 437 -16.77 13.59 -23.12
N PRO A 438 -18.05 13.51 -22.75
CA PRO A 438 -18.98 14.53 -23.19
C PRO A 438 -18.53 15.88 -22.62
N GLY A 439 -18.59 16.95 -23.42
CA GLY A 439 -18.04 18.29 -23.10
C GLY A 439 -18.70 19.02 -21.92
N TRP A 440 -19.42 18.27 -21.06
CA TRP A 440 -19.95 18.70 -19.78
C TRP A 440 -19.24 18.07 -18.58
N VAL A 441 -18.26 17.19 -18.80
CA VAL A 441 -17.26 16.75 -17.80
C VAL A 441 -15.96 17.49 -18.07
N THR A 442 -15.14 17.71 -17.03
CA THR A 442 -13.88 18.43 -17.15
C THR A 442 -13.00 18.02 -18.34
N ASP A 443 -12.41 19.02 -19.01
CA ASP A 443 -11.40 18.86 -20.05
C ASP A 443 -9.99 18.61 -19.49
N ASP A 444 -9.85 18.64 -18.15
CA ASP A 444 -8.60 18.33 -17.46
C ASP A 444 -8.13 16.90 -17.77
N VAL A 445 -6.99 16.80 -18.45
CA VAL A 445 -6.43 15.53 -18.95
C VAL A 445 -6.12 14.55 -17.82
N ASP A 446 -5.69 15.04 -16.67
CA ASP A 446 -5.31 14.18 -15.53
C ASP A 446 -6.55 13.59 -14.88
N VAL A 447 -7.61 14.40 -14.73
CA VAL A 447 -8.91 13.92 -14.25
C VAL A 447 -9.48 12.87 -15.21
N ARG A 448 -9.35 13.07 -16.53
CA ARG A 448 -9.80 12.10 -17.53
C ARG A 448 -9.04 10.79 -17.46
N ILE A 449 -7.71 10.84 -17.36
CA ILE A 449 -6.87 9.64 -17.21
C ILE A 449 -7.27 8.88 -15.95
N ALA A 450 -7.39 9.58 -14.81
CA ALA A 450 -7.76 8.98 -13.54
C ALA A 450 -9.14 8.31 -13.63
N LEU A 451 -10.16 9.03 -14.09
CA LEU A 451 -11.52 8.49 -14.24
C LEU A 451 -11.57 7.33 -15.24
N THR A 452 -10.85 7.39 -16.37
CA THR A 452 -10.78 6.27 -17.33
C THR A 452 -10.27 5.01 -16.65
N LYS A 453 -9.19 5.12 -15.87
CA LYS A 453 -8.62 3.98 -15.14
C LYS A 453 -9.65 3.35 -14.19
N TRP A 454 -10.39 4.17 -13.44
CA TRP A 454 -11.45 3.70 -12.55
C TRP A 454 -12.62 3.05 -13.30
N LEU A 455 -13.05 3.66 -14.39
CA LEU A 455 -14.13 3.17 -15.22
C LEU A 455 -13.81 1.83 -15.87
N ARG A 456 -12.56 1.63 -16.32
CA ARG A 456 -12.07 0.31 -16.79
C ARG A 456 -12.09 -0.71 -15.67
N ALA A 457 -11.62 -0.36 -14.47
CA ALA A 457 -11.66 -1.25 -13.32
C ALA A 457 -13.11 -1.63 -12.93
N ILE A 458 -14.07 -0.71 -13.08
CA ILE A 458 -15.50 -1.01 -12.91
C ILE A 458 -16.00 -1.94 -14.00
N ALA A 459 -15.73 -1.62 -15.27
CA ALA A 459 -16.18 -2.44 -16.40
C ALA A 459 -15.66 -3.89 -16.32
N ASN A 460 -14.42 -4.09 -15.88
CA ASN A 460 -13.81 -5.41 -15.69
C ASN A 460 -14.46 -6.23 -14.56
N ARG A 461 -15.19 -5.59 -13.64
CA ARG A 461 -15.95 -6.28 -12.57
C ARG A 461 -17.37 -6.63 -12.99
N LEU A 462 -17.89 -6.02 -14.05
CA LEU A 462 -19.22 -6.30 -14.55
C LEU A 462 -19.28 -7.69 -15.18
N PRO A 463 -20.42 -8.39 -15.07
CA PRO A 463 -20.56 -9.74 -15.61
C PRO A 463 -20.31 -9.78 -17.13
N GLU A 464 -19.74 -10.88 -17.63
CA GLU A 464 -19.48 -11.06 -19.07
C GLU A 464 -20.75 -11.00 -19.94
N ARG A 465 -21.94 -11.16 -19.33
CA ARG A 465 -23.22 -11.14 -20.00
C ARG A 465 -24.17 -10.14 -19.34
N ALA A 466 -25.01 -9.52 -20.16
CA ALA A 466 -26.06 -8.63 -19.66
C ALA A 466 -26.94 -9.35 -18.63
N PRO A 467 -27.36 -8.65 -17.55
CA PRO A 467 -28.36 -9.11 -16.62
C PRO A 467 -29.60 -9.64 -17.35
N LYS A 468 -30.06 -10.84 -16.95
CA LYS A 468 -31.23 -11.48 -17.57
C LYS A 468 -32.45 -10.57 -17.45
N GLY A 469 -33.11 -10.30 -18.58
CA GLY A 469 -34.37 -9.56 -18.61
C GLY A 469 -34.26 -8.04 -18.78
N ALA A 470 -33.06 -7.47 -18.92
CA ALA A 470 -32.90 -6.07 -19.30
C ALA A 470 -33.39 -5.85 -20.74
N LYS A 471 -34.59 -5.24 -20.89
CA LYS A 471 -35.19 -4.96 -22.21
C LYS A 471 -34.69 -3.66 -22.85
N ASN A 472 -34.15 -2.75 -22.04
CA ASN A 472 -33.66 -1.44 -22.46
C ASN A 472 -32.45 -1.00 -21.60
N VAL A 473 -31.76 0.04 -22.07
CA VAL A 473 -30.53 0.53 -21.41
C VAL A 473 -30.83 1.09 -20.01
N ALA A 474 -32.00 1.68 -19.77
CA ALA A 474 -32.37 2.11 -18.41
C ALA A 474 -32.48 0.95 -17.41
N ALA A 475 -33.01 -0.20 -17.84
CA ALA A 475 -33.03 -1.40 -17.01
C ALA A 475 -31.62 -1.98 -16.81
N LEU A 476 -30.77 -1.88 -17.83
CA LEU A 476 -29.37 -2.29 -17.78
C LEU A 476 -28.56 -1.46 -16.77
N VAL A 477 -28.60 -0.13 -16.88
CA VAL A 477 -27.93 0.80 -15.96
C VAL A 477 -28.40 0.61 -14.54
N ARG A 478 -29.71 0.43 -14.31
CA ARG A 478 -30.25 0.14 -12.97
C ARG A 478 -29.74 -1.18 -12.42
N SER A 479 -29.76 -2.25 -13.21
CA SER A 479 -29.27 -3.55 -12.77
C SER A 479 -27.78 -3.50 -12.43
N VAL A 480 -26.97 -2.84 -13.26
CA VAL A 480 -25.54 -2.65 -13.00
C VAL A 480 -25.31 -1.77 -11.77
N SER A 481 -26.10 -0.71 -11.61
CA SER A 481 -26.05 0.15 -10.42
C SER A 481 -26.35 -0.65 -9.15
N THR A 482 -27.40 -1.47 -9.17
CA THR A 482 -27.73 -2.35 -8.04
C THR A 482 -26.59 -3.31 -7.72
N SER A 483 -26.00 -3.97 -8.73
CA SER A 483 -24.84 -4.85 -8.49
C SER A 483 -23.66 -4.09 -7.89
N LEU A 484 -23.35 -2.90 -8.39
CA LEU A 484 -22.30 -2.07 -7.80
C LEU A 484 -22.64 -1.72 -6.35
N PHE A 485 -23.85 -1.23 -6.05
CA PHE A 485 -24.31 -0.93 -4.68
C PHE A 485 -24.20 -2.15 -3.75
N ASP A 486 -24.59 -3.33 -4.23
CA ASP A 486 -24.51 -4.58 -3.46
C ASP A 486 -23.05 -4.95 -3.17
N GLU A 487 -22.14 -4.81 -4.15
CA GLU A 487 -20.69 -4.97 -3.93
C GLU A 487 -20.16 -3.98 -2.89
N GLU A 488 -20.60 -2.71 -2.90
CA GLU A 488 -20.19 -1.72 -1.91
C GLU A 488 -20.64 -2.13 -0.50
N ILE A 489 -21.89 -2.60 -0.38
CA ILE A 489 -22.47 -3.07 0.87
C ILE A 489 -21.71 -4.30 1.38
N ASP A 490 -21.39 -5.24 0.50
CA ASP A 490 -20.69 -6.47 0.87
C ASP A 490 -19.22 -6.20 1.24
N ALA A 491 -18.55 -5.24 0.60
CA ALA A 491 -17.23 -4.77 1.01
C ALA A 491 -17.25 -4.16 2.43
N VAL A 492 -18.25 -3.31 2.72
CA VAL A 492 -18.43 -2.75 4.07
C VAL A 492 -18.69 -3.84 5.10
N LYS A 493 -19.52 -4.84 4.78
CA LYS A 493 -19.74 -6.00 5.65
C LYS A 493 -18.49 -6.83 5.86
N ALA A 494 -17.65 -7.01 4.83
CA ALA A 494 -16.41 -7.76 4.94
C ALA A 494 -15.41 -7.07 5.89
N ILE A 495 -15.25 -5.76 5.77
CA ILE A 495 -14.41 -4.95 6.67
C ILE A 495 -14.97 -5.00 8.10
N GLN A 496 -16.29 -4.88 8.27
CA GLN A 496 -16.93 -5.02 9.58
C GLN A 496 -16.72 -6.41 10.18
N ALA A 497 -16.87 -7.47 9.38
CA ALA A 497 -16.65 -8.85 9.83
C ALA A 497 -15.19 -9.08 10.25
N ALA A 498 -14.23 -8.48 9.56
CA ALA A 498 -12.83 -8.48 9.95
C ALA A 498 -12.61 -7.76 11.30
N TYR A 499 -13.20 -6.58 11.49
CA TYR A 499 -13.17 -5.86 12.76
C TYR A 499 -13.77 -6.68 13.91
N ASP A 500 -14.95 -7.25 13.70
CA ASP A 500 -15.67 -8.06 14.71
C ASP A 500 -14.86 -9.30 15.12
N GLN A 501 -14.08 -9.86 14.19
CA GLN A 501 -13.19 -11.00 14.43
C GLN A 501 -11.82 -10.60 14.99
N ARG A 502 -11.55 -9.29 15.12
CA ARG A 502 -10.26 -8.71 15.49
C ARG A 502 -9.15 -9.20 14.57
N LEU A 503 -9.40 -9.11 13.27
CA LEU A 503 -8.44 -9.45 12.25
C LEU A 503 -7.23 -8.50 12.35
N GLY A 504 -6.05 -9.09 12.41
CA GLY A 504 -4.77 -8.43 12.19
C GLY A 504 -4.27 -8.73 10.77
N PHE A 505 -3.53 -7.81 10.17
CA PHE A 505 -2.79 -8.02 8.94
C PHE A 505 -1.34 -7.68 9.26
N TYR A 506 -0.46 -8.67 9.20
CA TYR A 506 0.94 -8.45 9.46
C TYR A 506 1.57 -7.89 8.17
N THR A 507 2.51 -6.97 8.31
CA THR A 507 3.21 -6.32 7.19
C THR A 507 4.67 -6.09 7.60
N ASP A 508 5.50 -5.74 6.64
CA ASP A 508 6.87 -5.30 6.88
C ASP A 508 6.91 -3.97 7.66
N GLU A 509 5.96 -3.09 7.41
CA GLU A 509 5.68 -1.90 8.23
C GLU A 509 5.37 -2.26 9.70
N GLN A 510 4.51 -3.25 9.94
CA GLN A 510 4.25 -3.73 11.30
C GLN A 510 5.52 -4.30 11.95
N GLU A 511 6.37 -5.02 11.20
CA GLU A 511 7.65 -5.50 11.73
C GLU A 511 8.58 -4.35 12.12
N ALA A 512 8.71 -3.34 11.27
CA ALA A 512 9.54 -2.17 11.52
C ALA A 512 9.05 -1.36 12.73
N ASP A 513 7.72 -1.23 12.89
CA ASP A 513 7.08 -0.64 14.06
C ASP A 513 7.46 -1.36 15.36
N GLU A 514 7.36 -2.69 15.37
CA GLU A 514 7.66 -3.53 16.54
C GLU A 514 9.15 -3.46 16.92
N ILE A 515 10.03 -3.58 15.92
CA ILE A 515 11.49 -3.46 16.08
C ILE A 515 11.90 -2.07 16.58
N SER A 516 11.22 -1.01 16.13
CA SER A 516 11.56 0.36 16.54
C SER A 516 11.48 0.54 18.06
N ALA A 517 10.44 -0.03 18.69
CA ALA A 517 10.24 0.06 20.13
C ALA A 517 11.34 -0.67 20.91
N GLU A 518 11.77 -1.83 20.41
CA GLU A 518 12.88 -2.56 20.98
C GLU A 518 14.17 -1.75 20.91
N TRP A 519 14.56 -1.29 19.72
CA TRP A 519 15.83 -0.60 19.54
C TRP A 519 15.90 0.73 20.29
N LEU A 520 14.78 1.46 20.38
CA LEU A 520 14.68 2.62 21.27
C LEU A 520 15.04 2.24 22.71
N ALA A 521 14.50 1.12 23.20
CA ALA A 521 14.83 0.59 24.52
C ALA A 521 16.35 0.34 24.64
N GLN A 522 16.94 -0.35 23.66
CA GLN A 522 18.35 -0.74 23.66
C GLN A 522 19.33 0.45 23.64
N ILE A 523 18.97 1.57 23.01
CA ILE A 523 19.81 2.79 22.98
C ILE A 523 19.53 3.76 24.15
N GLY A 524 18.63 3.40 25.06
CA GLY A 524 18.30 4.16 26.27
C GLY A 524 17.25 5.24 26.09
N ILE A 525 16.42 5.15 25.05
CA ILE A 525 15.23 5.97 24.82
C ILE A 525 13.99 5.22 25.30
N GLU A 526 12.97 5.94 25.76
CA GLU A 526 11.72 5.32 26.19
C GLU A 526 11.01 4.68 24.97
N PRO A 527 10.69 3.37 24.99
CA PRO A 527 10.06 2.69 23.85
C PRO A 527 8.74 3.32 23.41
N LYS A 528 8.00 3.93 24.35
CA LYS A 528 6.76 4.66 24.06
C LYS A 528 6.95 5.84 23.10
N ALA A 529 8.18 6.29 22.86
CA ALA A 529 8.48 7.26 21.80
C ALA A 529 7.95 6.80 20.43
N ALA A 530 8.00 5.50 20.11
CA ALA A 530 7.43 4.97 18.86
C ALA A 530 5.90 5.14 18.80
N VAL A 531 5.21 4.97 19.94
CA VAL A 531 3.75 5.18 20.03
C VAL A 531 3.41 6.67 19.87
N GLU A 532 4.14 7.54 20.58
CA GLU A 532 4.00 9.00 20.52
C GLU A 532 4.15 9.51 19.08
N THR A 533 5.13 8.97 18.33
CA THR A 533 5.33 9.26 16.90
C THR A 533 4.07 9.04 16.07
N TYR A 534 3.40 7.89 16.18
CA TYR A 534 2.20 7.62 15.38
C TYR A 534 1.00 8.47 15.80
N LEU A 535 0.84 8.75 17.10
CA LEU A 535 -0.19 9.67 17.58
C LEU A 535 0.01 11.09 17.03
N ARG A 536 1.27 11.52 16.92
CA ARG A 536 1.65 12.81 16.32
C ARG A 536 1.38 12.86 14.83
N ILE A 537 1.76 11.81 14.08
CA ILE A 537 1.49 11.71 12.64
C ILE A 537 -0.02 11.72 12.38
N GLY A 538 -0.80 10.95 13.15
CA GLY A 538 -2.27 10.92 13.03
C GLY A 538 -2.89 12.30 13.26
N THR A 539 -2.44 13.02 14.30
CA THR A 539 -2.92 14.39 14.59
C THR A 539 -2.57 15.37 13.47
N TRP A 540 -1.36 15.28 12.92
CA TRP A 540 -0.95 16.13 11.81
C TRP A 540 -1.76 15.85 10.54
N ALA A 541 -1.92 14.57 10.18
CA ALA A 541 -2.68 14.17 9.00
C ALA A 541 -4.11 14.74 9.05
N GLU A 542 -4.82 14.56 10.16
CA GLU A 542 -6.15 15.14 10.34
C GLU A 542 -6.17 16.68 10.30
N GLY A 543 -5.15 17.33 10.89
CA GLY A 543 -5.00 18.78 10.93
C GLY A 543 -4.83 19.43 9.56
N GLU A 544 -4.15 18.75 8.63
CA GLU A 544 -3.96 19.20 7.24
C GLU A 544 -5.23 19.07 6.37
N GLY A 545 -6.36 18.67 6.97
CA GLY A 545 -7.58 18.37 6.22
C GLY A 545 -7.43 17.20 5.25
N LYS A 546 -6.29 16.48 5.33
CA LYS A 546 -6.21 15.09 4.91
C LYS A 546 -7.06 14.35 5.91
N LYS A 547 -8.38 14.34 5.67
CA LYS A 547 -9.27 13.44 6.41
C LYS A 547 -8.54 12.09 6.38
N ALA A 548 -8.28 11.55 7.57
CA ALA A 548 -7.91 10.14 7.72
C ALA A 548 -8.77 9.40 6.70
N SER A 549 -8.10 8.66 5.80
CA SER A 549 -8.75 8.12 4.61
C SER A 549 -10.13 7.65 5.02
N ALA A 550 -11.21 7.97 4.30
CA ALA A 550 -12.54 7.62 4.77
C ALA A 550 -12.78 6.09 4.75
N SER A 551 -11.73 5.28 4.93
CA SER A 551 -11.80 3.87 5.21
C SER A 551 -12.65 3.65 6.45
N LEU A 552 -13.47 2.63 6.31
CA LEU A 552 -14.49 2.28 7.26
C LEU A 552 -13.81 1.90 8.59
N LEU A 553 -14.31 2.42 9.71
CA LEU A 553 -13.87 2.08 11.08
C LEU A 553 -12.52 2.65 11.52
N GLU A 554 -11.92 3.60 10.79
CA GLU A 554 -10.76 4.33 11.30
C GLU A 554 -11.08 5.06 12.61
N THR A 555 -10.14 5.00 13.55
CA THR A 555 -10.24 5.68 14.85
C THR A 555 -9.61 7.06 14.73
N PRO A 556 -10.39 8.16 14.86
CA PRO A 556 -9.85 9.51 14.72
C PRO A 556 -8.71 9.78 15.72
N ALA A 557 -7.74 10.62 15.37
CA ALA A 557 -6.54 10.87 16.16
C ALA A 557 -6.87 11.35 17.58
N GLY A 558 -7.87 12.23 17.74
CA GLY A 558 -8.35 12.66 19.06
C GLY A 558 -8.86 11.50 19.92
N MET A 559 -9.67 10.61 19.34
CA MET A 559 -10.15 9.40 20.03
C MET A 559 -9.01 8.40 20.28
N CYS A 560 -8.02 8.34 19.37
CA CYS A 560 -6.87 7.46 19.52
C CYS A 560 -6.02 7.84 20.73
N GLN A 561 -5.74 9.15 20.89
CA GLN A 561 -5.03 9.66 22.06
C GLN A 561 -5.78 9.34 23.35
N GLU A 562 -7.10 9.58 23.39
CA GLU A 562 -7.93 9.23 24.55
C GLU A 562 -7.86 7.73 24.86
N LEU A 563 -7.99 6.86 23.85
CA LEU A 563 -7.86 5.42 24.06
C LEU A 563 -6.48 5.06 24.62
N PHE A 564 -5.38 5.59 24.06
CA PHE A 564 -4.03 5.33 24.54
C PHE A 564 -3.84 5.76 25.99
N ASP A 565 -4.30 6.97 26.35
CA ASP A 565 -4.24 7.50 27.72
C ASP A 565 -5.05 6.66 28.73
N HIS A 566 -6.03 5.89 28.24
CA HIS A 566 -6.90 4.99 28.99
C HIS A 566 -6.57 3.50 28.80
N ASP A 567 -5.33 3.14 28.45
CA ASP A 567 -4.87 1.75 28.24
C ASP A 567 -5.71 0.98 27.20
N TRP A 568 -6.10 1.68 26.13
CA TRP A 568 -6.97 1.22 25.05
C TRP A 568 -8.35 0.77 25.53
N ARG A 569 -8.93 1.54 26.46
CA ARG A 569 -10.29 1.35 26.95
C ARG A 569 -11.17 2.52 26.56
N ASP A 570 -12.41 2.22 26.20
CA ASP A 570 -13.42 3.24 25.99
C ASP A 570 -13.86 3.90 27.31
N LYS A 571 -14.74 4.90 27.20
CA LYS A 571 -15.31 5.64 28.34
C LYS A 571 -16.03 4.76 29.37
N ASP A 572 -16.45 3.56 28.99
CA ASP A 572 -17.13 2.59 29.86
C ASP A 572 -16.12 1.61 30.50
N GLY A 573 -14.81 1.82 30.28
CA GLY A 573 -13.71 1.00 30.77
C GLY A 573 -13.53 -0.32 30.03
N LYS A 574 -14.27 -0.54 28.92
CA LYS A 574 -14.18 -1.76 28.13
C LYS A 574 -13.02 -1.65 27.14
N PHE A 575 -12.28 -2.74 26.95
CA PHE A 575 -11.21 -2.80 25.96
C PHE A 575 -11.75 -2.48 24.56
N HIS A 576 -11.13 -1.52 23.90
CA HIS A 576 -11.43 -1.10 22.55
C HIS A 576 -10.40 -1.69 21.59
N PHE A 577 -10.85 -2.53 20.67
CA PHE A 577 -10.00 -2.98 19.57
C PHE A 577 -9.94 -1.87 18.51
N VAL A 578 -8.74 -1.42 18.17
CA VAL A 578 -8.52 -0.44 17.11
C VAL A 578 -8.50 -1.17 15.76
N ALA A 579 -9.29 -0.71 14.80
CA ALA A 579 -9.34 -1.28 13.45
C ALA A 579 -8.08 -0.94 12.66
N ILE A 580 -7.67 -1.83 11.74
CA ILE A 580 -6.55 -1.59 10.81
C ILE A 580 -6.78 -0.36 9.92
N GLY A 581 -8.04 -0.09 9.54
CA GLY A 581 -8.38 0.87 8.50
C GLY A 581 -8.37 0.20 7.13
N ASP A 582 -7.68 0.81 6.15
CA ASP A 582 -7.51 0.25 4.82
C ASP A 582 -6.54 -0.96 4.85
N TYR A 583 -7.06 -2.16 4.62
CA TYR A 583 -6.24 -3.37 4.54
C TYR A 583 -5.30 -3.41 3.33
N GLN A 584 -5.49 -2.55 2.33
CA GLN A 584 -4.55 -2.41 1.21
C GLN A 584 -3.36 -1.52 1.52
N ASP A 585 -3.47 -0.64 2.51
CA ASP A 585 -2.35 0.18 2.93
C ASP A 585 -1.45 -0.64 3.85
N SER A 586 -0.25 -0.99 3.36
CA SER A 586 0.73 -1.75 4.13
C SER A 586 1.16 -1.01 5.40
N HIS A 587 1.07 0.32 5.41
CA HIS A 587 1.40 1.16 6.56
C HIS A 587 0.29 1.17 7.61
N HIS A 588 -0.90 0.64 7.29
CA HIS A 588 -2.09 0.67 8.12
C HIS A 588 -2.48 2.09 8.61
N HIS A 589 -3.63 2.19 9.28
CA HIS A 589 -4.00 3.44 9.92
C HIS A 589 -3.08 3.76 11.13
N THR A 590 -2.67 5.03 11.27
CA THR A 590 -1.74 5.48 12.32
C THR A 590 -2.15 5.08 13.74
N CYS A 591 -3.45 5.15 14.07
CA CYS A 591 -3.94 4.69 15.38
C CYS A 591 -3.75 3.19 15.59
N TYR A 592 -3.90 2.37 14.54
CA TYR A 592 -3.66 0.93 14.62
C TYR A 592 -2.18 0.63 14.87
N ARG A 593 -1.28 1.35 14.20
CA ARG A 593 0.17 1.26 14.44
C ARG A 593 0.51 1.59 15.89
N ALA A 594 0.02 2.72 16.40
CA ALA A 594 0.20 3.13 17.80
C ALA A 594 -0.31 2.05 18.78
N PHE A 595 -1.50 1.50 18.52
CA PHE A 595 -2.09 0.41 19.29
C PHE A 595 -1.25 -0.86 19.25
N ASN A 596 -0.73 -1.23 18.08
CA ASN A 596 0.06 -2.45 17.92
C ASN A 596 1.43 -2.31 18.59
N VAL A 597 2.10 -1.17 18.46
CA VAL A 597 3.40 -0.91 19.11
C VAL A 597 3.26 -0.88 20.64
N ASP A 598 2.23 -0.24 21.20
CA ASP A 598 2.02 -0.26 22.65
C ASP A 598 1.71 -1.68 23.18
N ARG A 599 1.00 -2.48 22.38
CA ARG A 599 0.78 -3.91 22.66
C ARG A 599 2.09 -4.68 22.69
N GLU A 600 2.96 -4.44 21.72
CA GLU A 600 4.28 -5.04 21.62
C GLU A 600 5.17 -4.67 22.83
N ILE A 601 5.24 -3.37 23.17
CA ILE A 601 5.96 -2.87 24.35
C ILE A 601 5.51 -3.59 25.63
N ARG A 602 4.19 -3.77 25.80
CA ARG A 602 3.63 -4.46 26.97
C ARG A 602 3.93 -5.96 26.97
N ALA A 603 3.84 -6.61 25.82
CA ALA A 603 4.12 -8.04 25.67
C ALA A 603 5.56 -8.38 26.06
N HIS A 604 6.50 -7.59 25.54
CA HIS A 604 7.93 -7.76 25.77
C HIS A 604 8.43 -7.11 27.06
N ARG A 605 7.63 -6.22 27.67
CA ARG A 605 7.99 -5.43 28.85
C ARG A 605 9.27 -4.62 28.60
N TYR A 606 9.38 -4.01 27.43
CA TYR A 606 10.54 -3.20 27.08
C TYR A 606 10.78 -2.14 28.14
N LYS A 607 12.05 -1.97 28.49
CA LYS A 607 12.54 -0.95 29.41
C LYS A 607 13.77 -0.34 28.79
N LYS A 608 13.88 0.99 28.85
CA LYS A 608 15.09 1.67 28.37
C LYS A 608 16.33 1.16 29.10
N GLU A 609 17.39 0.91 28.34
CA GLU A 609 18.70 0.49 28.84
C GLU A 609 19.59 1.73 29.01
N GLY A 610 19.90 2.07 30.27
CA GLY A 610 20.71 3.25 30.56
C GLY A 610 19.96 4.58 30.43
N ASP A 611 20.71 5.67 30.20
CA ASP A 611 20.19 7.03 30.22
C ASP A 611 20.41 7.74 28.88
N GLY A 612 20.10 7.05 27.77
CA GLY A 612 20.19 7.63 26.42
C GLY A 612 19.32 8.88 26.22
N ALA A 613 18.33 9.08 27.08
CA ALA A 613 17.57 10.32 27.18
C ALA A 613 18.45 11.56 27.45
N ARG A 614 19.65 11.42 28.04
CA ARG A 614 20.61 12.52 28.20
C ARG A 614 21.14 13.06 26.89
N ASP A 615 21.12 12.23 25.86
CA ASP A 615 21.64 12.60 24.56
C ASP A 615 20.61 13.40 23.76
N LEU A 616 19.33 13.45 24.17
CA LEU A 616 18.33 14.35 23.62
C LEU A 616 18.69 15.81 23.89
N LEU A 617 18.54 16.66 22.88
CA LEU A 617 18.62 18.10 22.99
C LEU A 617 17.48 18.61 23.89
N SER A 618 17.73 19.73 24.56
CA SER A 618 16.64 20.48 25.18
C SER A 618 15.66 20.94 24.12
N ALA A 619 14.39 21.11 24.49
CA ALA A 619 13.36 21.60 23.58
C ALA A 619 13.75 22.92 22.89
N ALA A 620 14.47 23.81 23.58
CA ALA A 620 14.98 25.06 23.01
C ALA A 620 16.01 24.81 21.89
N LYS A 621 17.00 23.94 22.12
CA LYS A 621 18.01 23.58 21.11
C LYS A 621 17.40 22.82 19.93
N TRP A 622 16.43 21.94 20.20
CA TRP A 622 15.70 21.27 19.12
C TRP A 622 14.94 22.28 18.25
N ARG A 623 14.27 23.26 18.88
CA ARG A 623 13.58 24.34 18.16
C ARG A 623 14.52 25.16 17.27
N GLU A 624 15.77 25.38 17.68
CA GLU A 624 16.78 26.02 16.82
C GLU A 624 17.03 25.20 15.53
N LEU A 625 17.10 23.87 15.63
CA LEU A 625 17.25 22.99 14.46
C LEU A 625 15.98 22.93 13.60
N GLN A 626 14.80 22.96 14.23
CA GLN A 626 13.53 23.03 13.49
C GLN A 626 13.44 24.32 12.68
N LYS A 627 13.91 25.44 13.23
CA LYS A 627 13.98 26.69 12.48
C LYS A 627 14.85 26.58 11.22
N ILE A 628 15.99 25.88 11.29
CA ILE A 628 16.82 25.63 10.10
C ILE A 628 16.02 24.88 9.02
N ALA A 629 15.20 23.89 9.41
CA ALA A 629 14.35 23.15 8.48
C ALA A 629 13.23 24.03 7.88
N GLU A 630 12.58 24.87 8.70
CA GLU A 630 11.56 25.84 8.26
C GLU A 630 12.12 26.86 7.25
N ASP A 631 13.27 27.46 7.59
CA ASP A 631 13.96 28.45 6.77
C ASP A 631 14.40 27.82 5.43
N SER A 632 14.87 26.56 5.45
CA SER A 632 15.39 25.87 4.26
C SER A 632 14.30 25.36 3.31
N THR A 633 13.10 25.09 3.82
CA THR A 633 11.97 24.64 2.99
C THR A 633 11.18 25.78 2.37
N GLY A 634 11.47 27.04 2.76
CA GLY A 634 10.68 28.20 2.37
C GLY A 634 9.25 28.18 2.96
N LEU A 635 9.01 27.37 3.99
CA LEU A 635 7.71 27.23 4.63
C LEU A 635 7.20 28.55 5.22
N GLU A 636 8.09 29.45 5.66
CA GLU A 636 7.70 30.80 6.12
C GLU A 636 6.96 31.61 5.03
N VAL A 637 7.36 31.45 3.75
CA VAL A 637 6.71 32.16 2.64
C VAL A 637 5.32 31.59 2.36
N LEU A 638 5.17 30.26 2.46
CA LEU A 638 3.91 29.59 2.20
C LEU A 638 2.87 29.83 3.29
N ASP A 639 3.27 29.83 4.57
CA ASP A 639 2.36 30.09 5.68
C ASP A 639 1.94 31.58 5.72
N ALA A 640 2.86 32.51 5.43
CA ALA A 640 2.54 33.93 5.30
C ALA A 640 1.55 34.20 4.16
N VAL A 641 1.72 33.54 3.01
CA VAL A 641 0.82 33.66 1.85
C VAL A 641 -0.52 32.97 2.13
N SER A 642 -0.55 31.82 2.81
CA SER A 642 -1.81 31.12 3.15
C SER A 642 -2.69 31.94 4.09
N LYS A 643 -2.08 32.67 5.03
CA LYS A 643 -2.77 33.52 6.01
C LYS A 643 -3.26 34.84 5.42
N THR A 644 -2.60 35.37 4.38
CA THR A 644 -3.01 36.63 3.73
C THR A 644 -3.95 36.42 2.53
N ASP A 645 -3.92 35.26 1.87
CA ASP A 645 -4.85 34.92 0.80
C ASP A 645 -5.13 33.41 0.74
N ARG A 646 -6.26 32.99 1.34
CA ARG A 646 -6.69 31.58 1.36
C ARG A 646 -6.96 31.01 -0.04
N SER A 647 -7.14 31.84 -1.06
CA SER A 647 -7.30 31.37 -2.44
C SER A 647 -5.94 31.06 -3.07
N LEU A 648 -4.98 31.97 -2.95
CA LEU A 648 -3.62 31.82 -3.47
C LEU A 648 -2.84 30.71 -2.75
N GLY A 649 -3.00 30.60 -1.43
CA GLY A 649 -2.42 29.50 -0.65
C GLY A 649 -2.87 28.12 -1.13
N ARG A 650 -4.15 27.97 -1.52
CA ARG A 650 -4.66 26.71 -2.09
C ARG A 650 -4.10 26.42 -3.48
N ASP A 651 -3.94 27.43 -4.32
CA ASP A 651 -3.40 27.25 -5.67
C ASP A 651 -1.89 26.94 -5.66
N ILE A 652 -1.13 27.52 -4.74
CA ILE A 652 0.29 27.19 -4.54
C ILE A 652 0.45 25.77 -3.96
N HIS A 653 -0.37 25.39 -2.98
CA HIS A 653 -0.36 24.02 -2.44
C HIS A 653 -0.74 22.99 -3.50
N ARG A 654 -1.66 23.37 -4.41
CA ARG A 654 -2.07 22.56 -5.56
C ARG A 654 -0.92 22.39 -6.55
N ALA A 655 -0.20 23.47 -6.89
CA ALA A 655 0.98 23.40 -7.75
C ALA A 655 2.12 22.56 -7.14
N ALA A 656 2.34 22.66 -5.83
CA ALA A 656 3.32 21.82 -5.13
C ALA A 656 2.91 20.33 -5.09
N SER A 657 1.61 20.05 -4.93
CA SER A 657 1.06 18.68 -4.98
C SER A 657 0.96 18.09 -6.40
N GLN A 658 0.98 18.93 -7.44
CA GLN A 658 1.01 18.51 -8.84
C GLN A 658 2.43 18.13 -9.28
N ALA A 659 3.46 18.71 -8.67
CA ALA A 659 4.85 18.35 -8.93
C ALA A 659 5.23 16.95 -8.38
N SER A 660 4.42 16.34 -7.51
CA SER A 660 4.67 15.02 -6.90
C SER A 660 3.85 13.86 -7.49
N ARG A 661 3.20 14.03 -8.65
CA ARG A 661 2.19 13.08 -9.17
C ARG A 661 2.45 12.57 -10.59
N PHE A 662 3.60 11.96 -10.82
CA PHE A 662 3.77 11.01 -11.92
C PHE A 662 4.11 9.63 -11.36
N THR A 663 3.14 8.72 -11.27
CA THR A 663 3.43 7.30 -10.98
C THR A 663 2.60 6.36 -11.86
N HIS A 664 3.31 5.51 -12.62
CA HIS A 664 2.82 4.24 -13.14
C HIS A 664 3.58 3.10 -12.44
N THR A 665 2.78 2.14 -11.96
CA THR A 665 3.02 0.74 -11.54
C THR A 665 4.39 0.32 -11.02
N GLY A 666 4.41 -0.23 -9.79
CA GLY A 666 5.48 -1.11 -9.34
C GLY A 666 6.21 -0.75 -8.05
N CYS A 667 5.69 0.17 -7.23
CA CYS A 667 6.03 0.41 -5.81
C CYS A 667 5.23 1.65 -5.40
N VAL A 668 4.04 1.46 -4.83
CA VAL A 668 3.27 2.61 -4.31
C VAL A 668 3.90 2.99 -2.98
N PHE A 669 4.87 3.92 -3.01
CA PHE A 669 5.12 4.77 -1.85
C PHE A 669 3.84 5.56 -1.64
N SER A 670 3.08 5.22 -0.60
CA SER A 670 1.93 6.01 -0.17
C SER A 670 2.48 7.38 0.25
N PRO A 671 2.10 8.49 -0.42
CA PRO A 671 2.47 9.81 0.06
C PRO A 671 1.58 10.11 1.26
N PHE A 672 2.07 9.87 2.47
CA PHE A 672 1.45 10.41 3.68
C PHE A 672 1.36 11.93 3.64
#